data_AF-A0A2E0TJA0-F1
#
_entry.id   AF-A0A2E0TJA0-F1
#
_cell.length_a   1.000
_cell.length_b   1.000
_cell.length_c   1.000
_cell.angle_alpha   90.00
_cell.angle_beta   90.00
_cell.angle_gamma   90.00
#
_symmetry.space_group_name_H-M   'P 1'
#
loop_
_entity.id
_entity.type
_entity.pdbx_description
1 polymer ?
#
loop_
_entity_poly.entity_id
_entity_poly.type
_entity_poly.pdbx_seq_one_letter_code
_entity_poly.pdbx_strand_id
1 'polypeptide(L)'
;MKLKGELVVVPCVSFGARARLATDSGRLTPIELVALRGIAAGLDDVQSLSQVVGLGQRPTLDLIYDFWLKGYVVVDTAQARVRLAGEAETANRGDGLAALATAENNLEVVPLVQELVSGAVLPHIGRPHSLGPESTLVPTIRTGVSLEGVTRGEILDAVRREVDRRSRKLGRPLVAQEAWIEPDQLLTEAATGASFVQQRRFLPLVADIEMDPDSGRLVFQVVEAPDVPPPVRKEIERKLSLLSERLPEQLFFKRLRQEFERSASDSVPTEQDSALERLCRTAKGLQDTDPGLVESRHDQLLELYRDAVFEIRAAVNAAANVRPIVGYAAHEAEVRRMITEAERQLVLGNPWIKADALLDPPPDQTECWFDLIKGALTRGVQVFVLWGIQADSRLENQARNALLDLAARHPGRLSVSSRSSTLHAKIVVRDAVESLVTSYNFLSPPTRRDSLELGLVVKGPEPTVAPAAVLDLLDWARHAYPEHVAGQRMLLLPQELGAEEPALPTFPHAPEALDAVAAQREGAAVAPAVRHWAQEWEAVADELDELAKAHVGGADLLVDREHREALWRALRNSVDRLAVLSDQLSVDVVTDRFARLLRSRLEAGARCSFVYRREGATDVEGGPSSRLREQAELFPDLCRLVEARSHAKVLVSDNEVTVGSFNFLSYGGEYTGSTSGPERAELSLRVRSQKAVDDVLEALAGEWPDAFQPLRGRRRVPAEAEAAARAPRSLQPLFRSLARTSVPGDALLEWFESSESPWEDLEALERAGVAKELLATAMASAIAAASEIEGPEGTAWRCRLAAARWSAQDFVGAALLLPTVGPHDGPAPWLTQLGASVEARSSSYSPEIPSAEAMAPHERGAVVLLLLVAVLEQGRFDYLDLLAELEASVDDELRSWIGAARRYYKAVYQPLPMDLLRRNANRKRLQEAEEEARQEFSKALTSAENIGFTFPLGKHTWDRLKRSDGLLGRVRQALEDGDPAALAAYLAGPDGQGLDVEGAMDDASYEVRDEHNERIDERMRPTCLKRLNRMIEKAGAWTRFAGGSTPSPADARVLTACWDLQAAIGGLKESKTLTKSGVAEPVQKFAVLRLQPLFDAEKP
;
A
#
# COMPACT_ATOMS: atom_id res chain seq x y z
N MET A 1 10.83 -12.52 -27.39
CA MET A 1 12.18 -12.29 -26.81
C MET A 1 12.08 -11.04 -25.93
N LYS A 2 12.82 -10.91 -24.82
CA LYS A 2 12.71 -9.75 -23.91
C LYS A 2 14.08 -9.13 -23.62
N LEU A 3 14.18 -7.81 -23.74
CA LEU A 3 15.27 -6.99 -23.21
C LEU A 3 14.76 -6.34 -21.94
N LYS A 4 15.51 -6.44 -20.85
CA LYS A 4 15.10 -5.91 -19.55
C LYS A 4 15.86 -4.64 -19.21
N GLY A 5 15.17 -3.66 -18.66
CA GLY A 5 15.80 -2.48 -18.10
C GLY A 5 16.46 -1.55 -19.14
N GLU A 6 15.90 -1.43 -20.34
CA GLU A 6 16.45 -0.59 -21.40
C GLU A 6 16.19 0.89 -21.15
N LEU A 7 17.23 1.72 -21.29
CA LEU A 7 17.10 3.17 -21.20
C LEU A 7 16.42 3.74 -22.45
N VAL A 8 15.26 4.35 -22.26
CA VAL A 8 14.48 5.04 -23.28
C VAL A 8 14.43 6.53 -22.96
N VAL A 9 14.85 7.39 -23.89
CA VAL A 9 14.83 8.85 -23.69
C VAL A 9 13.76 9.49 -24.55
N VAL A 10 12.71 10.01 -23.90
CA VAL A 10 11.60 10.70 -24.56
C VAL A 10 11.91 12.20 -24.64
N PRO A 11 11.88 12.82 -25.84
CA PRO A 11 12.01 14.26 -25.93
C PRO A 11 10.73 14.97 -25.50
N CYS A 12 10.90 16.12 -24.87
CA CYS A 12 9.83 16.98 -24.35
C CYS A 12 10.09 18.44 -24.76
N VAL A 13 9.04 19.25 -24.75
CA VAL A 13 9.13 20.69 -25.00
C VAL A 13 8.45 21.44 -23.86
N SER A 14 9.14 22.41 -23.28
CA SER A 14 8.60 23.21 -22.18
C SER A 14 7.70 24.35 -22.66
N PHE A 15 6.72 24.73 -21.84
CA PHE A 15 5.83 25.86 -22.07
C PHE A 15 5.30 26.43 -20.74
N GLY A 16 4.74 27.64 -20.75
CA GLY A 16 4.13 28.27 -19.58
C GLY A 16 2.60 28.07 -19.52
N ALA A 17 2.09 27.69 -18.35
CA ALA A 17 0.66 27.74 -18.04
C ALA A 17 0.39 28.80 -16.98
N ARG A 18 -0.69 29.58 -17.12
CA ARG A 18 -1.14 30.49 -16.06
C ARG A 18 -1.91 29.70 -15.02
N ALA A 19 -1.65 29.96 -13.75
CA ALA A 19 -2.30 29.30 -12.64
C ALA A 19 -2.68 30.32 -11.56
N ARG A 20 -3.84 30.09 -10.94
CA ARG A 20 -4.24 30.78 -9.72
C ARG A 20 -3.81 29.95 -8.52
N LEU A 21 -2.90 30.48 -7.70
CA LEU A 21 -2.33 29.82 -6.53
C LEU A 21 -2.86 30.46 -5.24
N ALA A 22 -3.13 29.63 -4.24
CA ALA A 22 -3.51 30.06 -2.88
C ALA A 22 -2.86 29.14 -1.83
N THR A 23 -2.77 29.58 -0.57
CA THR A 23 -2.30 28.72 0.53
C THR A 23 -3.29 27.63 0.93
N ASP A 24 -2.78 26.45 1.25
CA ASP A 24 -3.57 25.25 1.65
C ASP A 24 -4.31 25.40 3.00
N SER A 25 -3.95 26.41 3.81
CA SER A 25 -4.52 26.60 5.16
C SER A 25 -6.01 26.97 5.16
N GLY A 26 -6.55 27.44 4.03
CA GLY A 26 -7.93 27.90 3.92
C GLY A 26 -8.29 29.04 4.90
N ARG A 27 -7.30 29.68 5.52
CA ARG A 27 -7.44 30.73 6.55
C ARG A 27 -6.66 31.97 6.14
N LEU A 28 -7.09 33.14 6.60
CA LEU A 28 -6.33 34.39 6.41
C LEU A 28 -4.86 34.23 6.81
N THR A 29 -3.97 34.72 5.96
CA THR A 29 -2.57 34.91 6.30
C THR A 29 -2.44 35.97 7.41
N PRO A 30 -1.34 35.99 8.19
CA PRO A 30 -1.14 37.01 9.21
C PRO A 30 -1.23 38.45 8.67
N ILE A 31 -0.76 38.67 7.44
CA ILE A 31 -0.83 39.97 6.76
C ILE A 31 -2.28 40.32 6.42
N GLU A 32 -3.05 39.39 5.87
CA GLU A 32 -4.46 39.62 5.56
C GLU A 32 -5.28 39.93 6.82
N LEU A 33 -5.04 39.19 7.89
CA LEU A 33 -5.70 39.41 9.18
C LEU A 33 -5.35 40.79 9.76
N VAL A 34 -4.09 41.20 9.70
CA VAL A 34 -3.66 42.54 10.15
C VAL A 34 -4.28 43.63 9.28
N ALA A 35 -4.36 43.44 7.96
CA ALA A 35 -4.99 44.40 7.06
C ALA A 35 -6.49 44.54 7.33
N LEU A 36 -7.24 43.44 7.44
CA LEU A 36 -8.68 43.49 7.74
C LEU A 36 -8.95 44.08 9.13
N ARG A 37 -8.12 43.79 10.14
CA ARG A 37 -8.18 44.44 11.45
C ARG A 37 -7.86 45.94 11.37
N GLY A 38 -6.93 46.33 10.52
CA GLY A 38 -6.63 47.74 10.25
C GLY A 38 -7.83 48.48 9.65
N ILE A 39 -8.47 47.89 8.63
CA ILE A 39 -9.68 48.43 8.00
C ILE A 39 -10.82 48.51 9.03
N ALA A 40 -11.00 47.46 9.85
CA ALA A 40 -11.98 47.45 10.94
C ALA A 40 -11.74 48.57 11.96
N ALA A 41 -10.48 48.90 12.24
CA ALA A 41 -10.07 49.95 13.15
C ALA A 41 -10.14 51.37 12.53
N GLY A 42 -10.60 51.49 11.29
CA GLY A 42 -10.80 52.78 10.62
C GLY A 42 -9.65 53.23 9.73
N LEU A 43 -8.67 52.36 9.43
CA LEU A 43 -7.65 52.63 8.41
C LEU A 43 -8.26 52.36 7.03
N ASP A 44 -8.93 53.36 6.48
CA ASP A 44 -9.75 53.24 5.27
C ASP A 44 -9.06 53.72 3.99
N ASP A 45 -7.77 54.08 4.03
CA ASP A 45 -6.98 54.47 2.87
C ASP A 45 -5.72 53.59 2.67
N VAL A 46 -5.28 53.47 1.40
CA VAL A 46 -4.16 52.61 0.98
C VAL A 46 -2.85 53.00 1.66
N GLN A 47 -2.61 54.30 1.87
CA GLN A 47 -1.36 54.79 2.44
C GLN A 47 -1.24 54.38 3.91
N SER A 48 -2.29 54.63 4.69
CA SER A 48 -2.37 54.23 6.10
C SER A 48 -2.27 52.71 6.27
N LEU A 49 -2.97 51.94 5.43
CA LEU A 49 -2.88 50.48 5.42
C LEU A 49 -1.46 50.01 5.12
N SER A 50 -0.81 50.54 4.07
CA SER A 50 0.54 50.12 3.67
C SER A 50 1.57 50.27 4.79
N GLN A 51 1.45 51.33 5.60
CA GLN A 51 2.31 51.55 6.76
C GLN A 51 2.09 50.52 7.87
N VAL A 52 0.84 50.11 8.10
CA VAL A 52 0.48 49.18 9.19
C VAL A 52 0.77 47.73 8.85
N VAL A 53 0.51 47.29 7.62
CA VAL A 53 0.93 45.94 7.17
C VAL A 53 2.43 45.84 6.86
N GLY A 54 3.15 46.97 6.77
CA GLY A 54 4.57 46.98 6.44
C GLY A 54 4.86 46.61 4.99
N LEU A 55 3.90 46.85 4.10
CA LEU A 55 3.98 46.55 2.66
C LEU A 55 4.09 47.86 1.85
N GLY A 56 4.65 47.80 0.64
CA GLY A 56 4.57 48.93 -0.29
C GLY A 56 3.14 49.19 -0.76
N GLN A 57 2.84 50.42 -1.24
CA GLN A 57 1.49 50.81 -1.69
C GLN A 57 0.89 49.86 -2.75
N ARG A 58 1.71 49.31 -3.65
CA ARG A 58 1.25 48.42 -4.72
C ARG A 58 0.83 47.04 -4.19
N PRO A 59 1.64 46.32 -3.40
CA PRO A 59 1.19 45.12 -2.70
C PRO A 59 -0.04 45.34 -1.80
N THR A 60 -0.18 46.52 -1.18
CA THR A 60 -1.39 46.85 -0.40
C THR A 60 -2.62 47.02 -1.28
N LEU A 61 -2.49 47.59 -2.48
CA LEU A 61 -3.58 47.67 -3.46
C LEU A 61 -3.99 46.29 -3.98
N ASP A 62 -3.02 45.41 -4.26
CA ASP A 62 -3.28 44.03 -4.70
C ASP A 62 -4.05 43.27 -3.59
N LEU A 63 -3.66 43.44 -2.32
CA LEU A 63 -4.36 42.88 -1.17
C LEU A 63 -5.80 43.41 -1.03
N ILE A 64 -6.03 44.72 -1.25
CA ILE A 64 -7.37 45.31 -1.24
C ILE A 64 -8.22 44.78 -2.41
N TYR A 65 -7.61 44.61 -3.57
CA TYR A 65 -8.27 44.05 -4.76
C TYR A 65 -8.70 42.60 -4.53
N ASP A 66 -7.84 41.79 -3.90
CA ASP A 66 -8.14 40.42 -3.49
C ASP A 66 -9.30 40.36 -2.50
N PHE A 67 -9.30 41.22 -1.47
CA PHE A 67 -10.43 41.36 -0.55
C PHE A 67 -11.72 41.79 -1.25
N TRP A 68 -11.63 42.66 -2.25
CA TRP A 68 -12.79 43.12 -3.00
C TRP A 68 -13.39 42.01 -3.87
N LEU A 69 -12.55 41.25 -4.57
CA LEU A 69 -12.99 40.06 -5.33
C LEU A 69 -13.62 38.99 -4.43
N LYS A 70 -13.07 38.82 -3.22
CA LYS A 70 -13.63 37.89 -2.21
C LYS A 70 -14.90 38.42 -1.54
N GLY A 71 -15.22 39.71 -1.69
CA GLY A 71 -16.38 40.37 -1.09
C GLY A 71 -16.19 40.79 0.38
N TYR A 72 -14.95 40.79 0.89
CA TYR A 72 -14.61 41.19 2.26
C TYR A 72 -14.52 42.70 2.43
N VAL A 73 -14.32 43.44 1.35
CA VAL A 73 -14.31 44.90 1.36
C VAL A 73 -15.10 45.45 0.19
N VAL A 74 -15.58 46.69 0.35
CA VAL A 74 -16.11 47.52 -0.74
C VAL A 74 -15.23 48.75 -0.86
N VAL A 75 -14.88 49.09 -2.11
CA VAL A 75 -14.09 50.28 -2.43
C VAL A 75 -15.04 51.42 -2.84
N ASP A 76 -15.03 52.51 -2.08
CA ASP A 76 -15.67 53.76 -2.44
C ASP A 76 -14.74 54.53 -3.39
N THR A 77 -14.97 54.39 -4.69
CA THR A 77 -14.13 54.99 -5.74
C THR A 77 -14.21 56.52 -5.76
N ALA A 78 -15.26 57.12 -5.21
CA ALA A 78 -15.41 58.57 -5.14
C ALA A 78 -14.57 59.20 -4.01
N GLN A 79 -14.41 58.47 -2.90
CA GLN A 79 -13.63 58.94 -1.74
C GLN A 79 -12.24 58.28 -1.62
N ALA A 80 -11.91 57.36 -2.52
CA ALA A 80 -10.71 56.51 -2.48
C ALA A 80 -10.54 55.79 -1.12
N ARG A 81 -11.66 55.31 -0.57
CA ARG A 81 -11.72 54.65 0.74
C ARG A 81 -12.16 53.20 0.63
N VAL A 82 -11.73 52.38 1.59
CA VAL A 82 -12.03 50.95 1.69
C VAL A 82 -12.77 50.68 2.99
N ARG A 83 -13.88 49.95 2.93
CA ARG A 83 -14.65 49.55 4.11
C ARG A 83 -14.88 48.04 4.12
N LEU A 84 -14.93 47.43 5.30
CA LEU A 84 -15.32 46.02 5.42
C LEU A 84 -16.74 45.81 4.89
N ALA A 85 -16.99 44.65 4.30
CA ALA A 85 -18.27 44.25 3.75
C ALA A 85 -18.53 42.75 3.95
N GLY A 86 -19.77 42.32 3.74
CA GLY A 86 -20.16 40.92 3.69
C GLY A 86 -19.79 40.12 4.95
N GLU A 87 -19.14 38.97 4.73
CA GLU A 87 -18.72 38.07 5.81
C GLU A 87 -17.67 38.70 6.73
N ALA A 88 -16.79 39.55 6.20
CA ALA A 88 -15.74 40.19 7.01
C ALA A 88 -16.31 41.24 7.97
N GLU A 89 -17.31 42.01 7.54
CA GLU A 89 -18.01 42.94 8.41
C GLU A 89 -18.76 42.21 9.54
N THR A 90 -19.37 41.08 9.21
CA THR A 90 -20.10 40.25 10.18
C THR A 90 -19.15 39.60 11.19
N ALA A 91 -18.03 39.02 10.72
CA ALA A 91 -17.01 38.41 11.55
C ALA A 91 -16.32 39.44 12.47
N ASN A 92 -16.11 40.67 12.01
CA ASN A 92 -15.54 41.74 12.84
C ASN A 92 -16.41 42.09 14.06
N ARG A 93 -17.75 42.02 13.95
CA ARG A 93 -18.65 42.31 15.08
C ARG A 93 -18.60 41.24 16.18
N GLY A 94 -18.10 40.04 15.87
CA GLY A 94 -18.03 38.89 16.80
C GLY A 94 -16.61 38.41 17.12
N ASP A 95 -15.58 39.21 16.87
CA ASP A 95 -14.15 38.86 17.00
C ASP A 95 -13.74 37.57 16.23
N GLY A 96 -14.43 37.32 15.12
CA GLY A 96 -14.28 36.11 14.30
C GLY A 96 -13.40 36.29 13.06
N LEU A 97 -12.72 37.44 12.88
CA LEU A 97 -11.96 37.72 11.65
C LEU A 97 -10.91 36.64 11.33
N ALA A 98 -10.26 36.06 12.34
CA ALA A 98 -9.26 35.01 12.15
C ALA A 98 -9.81 33.69 11.57
N ALA A 99 -11.13 33.49 11.59
CA ALA A 99 -11.79 32.32 11.04
C ALA A 99 -12.19 32.48 9.56
N LEU A 100 -11.95 33.65 8.95
CA LEU A 100 -12.24 33.88 7.54
C LEU A 100 -11.26 33.13 6.63
N ALA A 101 -11.74 32.78 5.43
CA ALA A 101 -10.92 32.17 4.40
C ALA A 101 -9.94 33.18 3.80
N THR A 102 -8.78 32.72 3.32
CA THR A 102 -7.84 33.60 2.60
C THR A 102 -8.50 34.21 1.35
N ALA A 103 -8.13 35.46 1.08
CA ALA A 103 -8.48 36.17 -0.16
C ALA A 103 -7.34 36.11 -1.20
N GLU A 104 -6.19 35.51 -0.85
CA GLU A 104 -5.01 35.39 -1.71
C GLU A 104 -5.37 34.84 -3.11
N ASN A 105 -5.05 35.64 -4.13
CA ASN A 105 -5.36 35.34 -5.52
C ASN A 105 -4.11 35.56 -6.41
N ASN A 106 -3.07 34.76 -6.19
CA ASN A 106 -1.82 34.90 -6.93
C ASN A 106 -1.93 34.28 -8.33
N LEU A 107 -1.82 35.11 -9.35
CA LEU A 107 -1.67 34.66 -10.74
C LEU A 107 -0.18 34.44 -11.03
N GLU A 108 0.22 33.19 -11.22
CA GLU A 108 1.59 32.82 -11.57
C GLU A 108 1.66 32.10 -12.92
N VAL A 109 2.79 32.24 -13.61
CA VAL A 109 3.13 31.40 -14.76
C VAL A 109 3.94 30.20 -14.26
N VAL A 110 3.34 29.02 -14.33
CA VAL A 110 3.93 27.76 -13.94
C VAL A 110 4.48 27.07 -15.20
N PRO A 111 5.79 26.77 -15.27
CA PRO A 111 6.35 26.05 -16.39
C PRO A 111 5.92 24.59 -16.33
N LEU A 112 5.63 24.03 -17.48
CA LEU A 112 5.27 22.63 -17.71
C LEU A 112 6.09 22.09 -18.87
N VAL A 113 5.99 20.79 -19.11
CA VAL A 113 6.52 20.16 -20.33
C VAL A 113 5.43 19.35 -21.00
N GLN A 114 5.44 19.34 -22.33
CA GLN A 114 4.73 18.36 -23.12
C GLN A 114 5.72 17.31 -23.57
N GLU A 115 5.48 16.04 -23.25
CA GLU A 115 6.25 14.95 -23.84
C GLU A 115 5.76 14.69 -25.28
N LEU A 116 6.68 14.35 -26.19
CA LEU A 116 6.40 14.39 -27.64
C LEU A 116 5.97 13.03 -28.23
N VAL A 117 5.85 11.98 -27.42
CA VAL A 117 5.45 10.63 -27.85
C VAL A 117 3.94 10.44 -27.70
N SER A 118 3.36 10.68 -26.53
CA SER A 118 1.91 10.67 -26.33
C SER A 118 1.22 12.03 -26.49
N GLY A 119 1.97 13.13 -26.38
CA GLY A 119 1.44 14.49 -26.31
C GLY A 119 0.99 14.90 -24.90
N ALA A 120 1.28 14.11 -23.86
CA ALA A 120 0.81 14.38 -22.49
C ALA A 120 1.53 15.59 -21.86
N VAL A 121 0.78 16.33 -21.03
CA VAL A 121 1.32 17.45 -20.26
C VAL A 121 1.76 16.97 -18.88
N LEU A 122 3.00 17.30 -18.54
CA LEU A 122 3.67 16.88 -17.32
C LEU A 122 4.21 18.11 -16.56
N PRO A 123 4.45 17.98 -15.24
CA PRO A 123 5.20 18.97 -14.47
C PRO A 123 6.56 19.27 -15.10
N HIS A 124 7.28 20.33 -14.71
CA HIS A 124 8.53 20.72 -15.36
C HIS A 124 9.72 19.78 -15.06
N ILE A 125 9.68 18.59 -15.63
CA ILE A 125 10.58 17.45 -15.42
C ILE A 125 11.49 17.22 -16.64
N GLY A 126 12.32 16.18 -16.55
CA GLY A 126 13.31 15.85 -17.57
C GLY A 126 14.56 16.71 -17.47
N ARG A 127 15.58 16.35 -18.25
CA ARG A 127 16.91 16.97 -18.24
C ARG A 127 17.07 17.95 -19.41
N PRO A 128 17.92 18.98 -19.30
CA PRO A 128 18.19 19.90 -20.41
C PRO A 128 19.00 19.26 -21.56
N HIS A 129 19.66 18.12 -21.30
CA HIS A 129 20.46 17.39 -22.28
C HIS A 129 20.03 15.92 -22.32
N SER A 130 20.12 15.29 -23.49
CA SER A 130 19.81 13.87 -23.67
C SER A 130 20.79 12.99 -22.90
N LEU A 131 20.29 11.85 -22.42
CA LEU A 131 21.06 10.84 -21.71
C LEU A 131 21.42 9.67 -22.63
N GLY A 132 22.71 9.35 -22.74
CA GLY A 132 23.18 8.24 -23.58
C GLY A 132 23.38 8.61 -25.06
N PRO A 133 23.69 7.62 -25.90
CA PRO A 133 23.93 7.82 -27.33
C PRO A 133 22.65 8.21 -28.08
N GLU A 134 22.74 8.80 -29.28
CA GLU A 134 21.55 9.18 -30.07
C GLU A 134 20.57 8.02 -30.31
N SER A 135 21.05 6.78 -30.27
CA SER A 135 20.23 5.57 -30.38
C SER A 135 19.35 5.26 -29.16
N THR A 136 19.43 6.00 -28.04
CA THR A 136 18.46 5.92 -26.92
C THR A 136 17.34 6.94 -27.04
N LEU A 137 17.47 7.91 -27.96
CA LEU A 137 16.51 8.98 -28.15
C LEU A 137 15.34 8.51 -29.03
N VAL A 138 14.13 8.62 -28.49
CA VAL A 138 12.92 8.24 -29.22
C VAL A 138 12.65 9.23 -30.37
N PRO A 139 12.40 8.76 -31.60
CA PRO A 139 12.01 9.63 -32.70
C PRO A 139 10.59 10.17 -32.50
N THR A 140 10.36 11.46 -32.76
CA THR A 140 9.04 12.07 -32.58
C THR A 140 8.49 12.70 -33.86
N ILE A 141 7.19 12.51 -34.06
CA ILE A 141 6.43 13.11 -35.17
C ILE A 141 6.07 14.56 -34.82
N ARG A 142 5.85 14.84 -33.54
CA ARG A 142 5.64 16.20 -33.01
C ARG A 142 6.99 16.89 -32.89
N THR A 143 7.10 18.10 -33.45
CA THR A 143 8.33 18.91 -33.46
C THR A 143 8.28 20.09 -32.48
N GLY A 144 7.11 20.37 -31.89
CA GLY A 144 6.87 21.48 -30.97
C GLY A 144 5.66 21.26 -30.06
N VAL A 145 5.32 22.29 -29.28
CA VAL A 145 4.16 22.28 -28.39
C VAL A 145 2.87 22.27 -29.21
N SER A 146 2.04 21.26 -29.00
CA SER A 146 0.75 21.06 -29.68
C SER A 146 -0.28 20.61 -28.65
N LEU A 147 -1.05 21.56 -28.13
CA LEU A 147 -2.03 21.33 -27.06
C LEU A 147 -3.42 20.95 -27.58
N GLU A 148 -3.54 20.71 -28.89
CA GLU A 148 -4.75 20.14 -29.49
C GLU A 148 -5.03 18.77 -28.84
N GLY A 149 -6.16 18.68 -28.13
CA GLY A 149 -6.57 17.49 -27.38
C GLY A 149 -6.18 17.47 -25.90
N VAL A 150 -5.41 18.44 -25.40
CA VAL A 150 -5.10 18.57 -23.97
C VAL A 150 -6.25 19.27 -23.25
N THR A 151 -6.81 18.62 -22.24
CA THR A 151 -7.90 19.14 -21.42
C THR A 151 -7.41 20.16 -20.39
N ARG A 152 -8.33 21.03 -19.93
CA ARG A 152 -8.03 21.94 -18.80
C ARG A 152 -7.68 21.18 -17.51
N GLY A 153 -8.28 20.00 -17.30
CA GLY A 153 -7.99 19.13 -16.17
C GLY A 153 -6.54 18.64 -16.18
N GLU A 154 -6.03 18.18 -17.32
CA GLU A 154 -4.64 17.73 -17.45
C GLU A 154 -3.63 18.87 -17.20
N ILE A 155 -3.95 20.08 -17.66
CA ILE A 155 -3.13 21.28 -17.38
C ILE A 155 -3.16 21.57 -15.88
N LEU A 156 -4.33 21.60 -15.24
CA LEU A 156 -4.47 21.86 -13.82
C LEU A 156 -3.74 20.81 -12.96
N ASP A 157 -3.83 19.53 -13.31
CA ASP A 157 -3.14 18.45 -12.60
C ASP A 157 -1.62 18.55 -12.73
N ALA A 158 -1.12 18.87 -13.93
CA ALA A 158 0.30 19.09 -14.15
C ALA A 158 0.81 20.32 -13.38
N VAL A 159 0.02 21.40 -13.35
CA VAL A 159 0.30 22.60 -12.55
C VAL A 159 0.31 22.26 -11.06
N ARG A 160 -0.70 21.58 -10.53
CA ARG A 160 -0.78 21.19 -9.11
C ARG A 160 0.45 20.40 -8.69
N ARG A 161 0.84 19.38 -9.46
CA ARG A 161 2.05 18.59 -9.19
C ARG A 161 3.34 19.41 -9.25
N GLU A 162 3.46 20.36 -10.18
CA GLU A 162 4.62 21.26 -10.24
C GLU A 162 4.64 22.24 -9.06
N VAL A 163 3.49 22.78 -8.68
CA VAL A 163 3.32 23.67 -7.53
C VAL A 163 3.65 22.92 -6.25
N ASP A 164 3.12 21.71 -6.02
CA ASP A 164 3.45 20.87 -4.87
C ASP A 164 4.96 20.61 -4.76
N ARG A 165 5.61 20.32 -5.90
CA ARG A 165 7.06 20.10 -5.97
C ARG A 165 7.85 21.36 -5.61
N ARG A 166 7.40 22.55 -6.06
CA ARG A 166 7.99 23.85 -5.70
C ARG A 166 7.74 24.20 -4.24
N SER A 167 6.52 23.97 -3.75
CA SER A 167 6.09 24.17 -2.36
C SER A 167 6.96 23.38 -1.39
N ARG A 168 7.28 22.11 -1.68
CA ARG A 168 8.23 21.29 -0.88
C ARG A 168 9.64 21.87 -0.83
N LYS A 169 10.11 22.51 -1.90
CA LYS A 169 11.44 23.15 -1.96
C LYS A 169 11.48 24.51 -1.27
N LEU A 170 10.39 25.27 -1.35
CA LEU A 170 10.30 26.64 -0.84
C LEU A 170 9.71 26.73 0.59
N GLY A 171 9.19 25.62 1.14
CA GLY A 171 8.64 25.54 2.49
C GLY A 171 7.30 26.25 2.67
N ARG A 172 6.59 26.58 1.59
CA ARG A 172 5.28 27.24 1.61
C ARG A 172 4.25 26.36 0.87
N PRO A 173 3.22 25.83 1.54
CA PRO A 173 2.21 24.99 0.90
C PRO A 173 1.24 25.85 0.07
N LEU A 174 1.49 25.91 -1.23
CA LEU A 174 0.60 26.52 -2.23
C LEU A 174 -0.18 25.42 -2.96
N VAL A 175 -1.42 25.73 -3.33
CA VAL A 175 -2.32 24.87 -4.10
C VAL A 175 -2.82 25.65 -5.31
N ALA A 176 -2.81 25.02 -6.48
CA ALA A 176 -3.40 25.60 -7.69
C ALA A 176 -4.91 25.34 -7.74
N GLN A 177 -5.69 26.42 -7.77
CA GLN A 177 -7.16 26.38 -7.86
C GLN A 177 -7.63 26.25 -9.31
N GLU A 178 -7.01 27.01 -10.21
CA GLU A 178 -7.35 27.06 -11.63
C GLU A 178 -6.06 27.14 -12.46
N ALA A 179 -6.09 26.59 -13.67
CA ALA A 179 -5.01 26.70 -14.62
C ALA A 179 -5.54 26.80 -16.05
N TRP A 180 -4.90 27.63 -16.87
CA TRP A 180 -5.24 27.80 -18.28
C TRP A 180 -4.02 28.25 -19.09
N ILE A 181 -4.19 28.22 -20.41
CA ILE A 181 -3.18 28.66 -21.37
C ILE A 181 -3.87 29.65 -22.29
N GLU A 182 -3.30 30.85 -22.42
CA GLU A 182 -3.80 31.84 -23.38
C GLU A 182 -3.18 31.55 -24.76
N PRO A 183 -3.98 31.41 -25.84
CA PRO A 183 -3.45 31.08 -27.17
C PRO A 183 -2.38 32.07 -27.66
N ASP A 184 -2.56 33.36 -27.37
CA ASP A 184 -1.61 34.42 -27.74
C ASP A 184 -0.31 34.38 -26.92
N GLN A 185 -0.33 33.75 -25.74
CA GLN A 185 0.83 33.61 -24.86
C GLN A 185 1.89 32.69 -25.46
N LEU A 186 1.49 31.57 -26.08
CA LEU A 186 2.42 30.63 -26.73
C LEU A 186 3.19 31.28 -27.90
N LEU A 187 2.53 32.21 -28.60
CA LEU A 187 3.12 32.96 -29.72
C LEU A 187 4.01 34.12 -29.22
N THR A 188 3.58 34.83 -28.17
CA THR A 188 4.28 36.00 -27.63
C THR A 188 5.51 35.63 -26.80
N GLU A 189 5.45 34.56 -26.01
CA GLU A 189 6.57 34.08 -25.18
C GLU A 189 7.69 33.46 -26.04
N ALA A 190 7.35 32.82 -27.16
CA ALA A 190 8.31 32.33 -28.15
C ALA A 190 9.08 33.48 -28.84
N ALA A 191 8.46 34.64 -29.02
CA ALA A 191 9.09 35.81 -29.63
C ALA A 191 9.94 36.64 -28.66
N THR A 192 9.65 36.58 -27.35
CA THR A 192 10.30 37.40 -26.30
C THR A 192 11.43 36.69 -25.58
N GLY A 193 11.66 35.39 -25.83
CA GLY A 193 12.79 34.64 -25.28
C GLY A 193 12.68 34.35 -23.79
N ALA A 194 11.46 34.20 -23.25
CA ALA A 194 11.25 33.84 -21.85
C ALA A 194 11.97 32.52 -21.49
N SER A 195 12.63 32.50 -20.32
CA SER A 195 13.65 31.51 -19.90
C SER A 195 13.22 30.03 -19.88
N PHE A 196 11.94 29.70 -20.03
CA PHE A 196 11.43 28.32 -19.96
C PHE A 196 10.53 27.92 -21.13
N VAL A 197 10.37 28.74 -22.18
CA VAL A 197 9.41 28.45 -23.27
C VAL A 197 10.14 27.86 -24.48
N GLN A 198 9.63 26.74 -24.98
CA GLN A 198 10.21 25.94 -26.07
C GLN A 198 11.62 25.37 -25.82
N GLN A 199 12.04 25.22 -24.56
CA GLN A 199 13.27 24.48 -24.26
C GLN A 199 13.03 23.00 -24.47
N ARG A 200 13.95 22.36 -25.21
CA ARG A 200 13.97 20.90 -25.29
C ARG A 200 14.39 20.33 -23.95
N ARG A 201 13.62 19.38 -23.45
CA ARG A 201 13.97 18.56 -22.30
C ARG A 201 13.91 17.09 -22.68
N PHE A 202 14.61 16.26 -21.93
CA PHE A 202 14.78 14.85 -22.21
C PHE A 202 14.39 14.06 -20.97
N LEU A 203 13.35 13.25 -21.09
CA LEU A 203 12.78 12.46 -20.01
C LEU A 203 13.32 11.03 -20.12
N PRO A 204 14.25 10.62 -19.24
CA PRO A 204 14.72 9.24 -19.20
C PRO A 204 13.67 8.33 -18.55
N LEU A 205 13.44 7.19 -19.16
CA LEU A 205 12.57 6.11 -18.70
C LEU A 205 13.36 4.81 -18.79
N VAL A 206 13.08 3.85 -17.92
CA VAL A 206 13.58 2.48 -18.05
C VAL A 206 12.42 1.61 -18.49
N ALA A 207 12.59 0.86 -19.57
CA ALA A 207 11.56 0.00 -20.13
C ALA A 207 12.06 -1.42 -20.34
N ASP A 208 11.24 -2.37 -19.98
CA ASP A 208 11.29 -3.72 -20.50
C ASP A 208 10.71 -3.71 -21.90
N ILE A 209 11.43 -4.29 -22.84
CA ILE A 209 11.04 -4.31 -24.25
C ILE A 209 10.88 -5.76 -24.64
N GLU A 210 9.74 -6.10 -25.22
CA GLU A 210 9.46 -7.41 -25.75
C GLU A 210 9.41 -7.33 -27.27
N MET A 211 10.23 -8.12 -27.94
CA MET A 211 10.06 -8.34 -29.37
C MET A 211 9.20 -9.57 -29.55
N ASP A 212 8.02 -9.34 -30.13
CA ASP A 212 7.19 -10.41 -30.64
C ASP A 212 7.99 -11.13 -31.75
N PRO A 213 8.32 -12.42 -31.57
CA PRO A 213 9.22 -13.14 -32.46
C PRO A 213 8.62 -13.39 -33.85
N ASP A 214 7.31 -13.18 -34.03
CA ASP A 214 6.59 -13.52 -35.26
C ASP A 214 6.28 -12.28 -36.12
N SER A 215 5.93 -11.16 -35.49
CA SER A 215 5.68 -9.87 -36.15
C SER A 215 6.91 -8.96 -36.17
N GLY A 216 7.95 -9.31 -35.40
CA GLY A 216 9.06 -8.42 -35.10
C GLY A 216 8.62 -7.19 -34.31
N ARG A 217 7.37 -7.09 -33.82
CA ARG A 217 6.88 -5.89 -33.15
C ARG A 217 7.58 -5.69 -31.82
N LEU A 218 7.96 -4.45 -31.53
CA LEU A 218 8.49 -4.08 -30.22
C LEU A 218 7.33 -3.60 -29.34
N VAL A 219 7.12 -4.28 -28.22
CA VAL A 219 6.20 -3.91 -27.16
C VAL A 219 7.01 -3.32 -26.01
N PHE A 220 6.63 -2.14 -25.56
CA PHE A 220 7.32 -1.42 -24.49
C PHE A 220 6.52 -1.54 -23.20
N GLN A 221 7.21 -1.78 -22.09
CA GLN A 221 6.66 -1.77 -20.74
C GLN A 221 7.59 -0.92 -19.88
N VAL A 222 7.16 0.25 -19.43
CA VAL A 222 7.97 1.17 -18.63
C VAL A 222 8.03 0.64 -17.19
N VAL A 223 9.23 0.20 -16.79
CA VAL A 223 9.52 -0.34 -15.46
C VAL A 223 9.80 0.79 -14.47
N GLU A 224 10.57 1.79 -14.88
CA GLU A 224 10.96 2.90 -14.01
C GLU A 224 10.70 4.25 -14.69
N ALA A 225 9.83 5.06 -14.06
CA ALA A 225 9.53 6.43 -14.48
C ALA A 225 8.91 7.25 -13.33
N PRO A 226 9.59 7.41 -12.19
CA PRO A 226 9.02 7.90 -10.93
C PRO A 226 8.27 9.22 -11.06
N ASP A 227 8.73 10.11 -11.95
CA ASP A 227 8.14 11.44 -12.19
C ASP A 227 7.00 11.47 -13.22
N VAL A 228 6.63 10.32 -13.82
CA VAL A 228 5.58 10.21 -14.85
C VAL A 228 4.36 9.48 -14.28
N PRO A 229 3.14 10.02 -14.42
CA PRO A 229 1.92 9.34 -13.99
C PRO A 229 1.68 8.01 -14.75
N PRO A 230 1.18 6.94 -14.09
CA PRO A 230 0.95 5.63 -14.74
C PRO A 230 0.07 5.64 -16.00
N PRO A 231 -1.03 6.42 -16.11
CA PRO A 231 -1.79 6.51 -17.35
C PRO A 231 -0.95 7.07 -18.52
N VAL A 232 -0.09 8.05 -18.22
CA VAL A 232 0.83 8.62 -19.20
C VAL A 232 1.92 7.62 -19.56
N ARG A 233 2.40 6.80 -18.62
CA ARG A 233 3.33 5.69 -18.91
C ARG A 233 2.72 4.68 -19.87
N LYS A 234 1.50 4.19 -19.60
CA LYS A 234 0.77 3.25 -20.47
C LYS A 234 0.53 3.83 -21.87
N GLU A 235 0.20 5.11 -21.95
CA GLU A 235 0.02 5.77 -23.25
C GLU A 235 1.37 5.94 -23.99
N ILE A 236 2.46 6.27 -23.28
CA ILE A 236 3.81 6.29 -23.85
C ILE A 236 4.20 4.90 -24.36
N GLU A 237 4.01 3.83 -23.58
CA GLU A 237 4.25 2.43 -23.98
C GLU A 237 3.52 2.07 -25.28
N ARG A 238 2.22 2.37 -25.33
CA ARG A 238 1.37 2.13 -26.50
C ARG A 238 1.85 2.91 -27.72
N LYS A 239 2.17 4.20 -27.55
CA LYS A 239 2.65 5.08 -28.62
C LYS A 239 4.06 4.75 -29.09
N LEU A 240 4.96 4.33 -28.21
CA LEU A 240 6.29 3.82 -28.56
C LEU A 240 6.19 2.56 -29.41
N SER A 241 5.32 1.63 -29.02
CA SER A 241 5.04 0.42 -29.78
C SER A 241 4.54 0.76 -31.19
N LEU A 242 3.60 1.72 -31.31
CA LEU A 242 3.11 2.23 -32.60
C LEU A 242 4.19 2.97 -33.42
N LEU A 243 5.05 3.76 -32.77
CA LEU A 243 6.16 4.45 -33.44
C LEU A 243 7.20 3.47 -33.98
N SER A 244 7.44 2.36 -33.27
CA SER A 244 8.36 1.29 -33.70
C SER A 244 7.93 0.63 -35.00
N GLU A 245 6.63 0.63 -35.28
CA GLU A 245 6.04 0.10 -36.50
C GLU A 245 6.06 1.12 -37.64
N ARG A 246 5.78 2.40 -37.34
CA ARG A 246 5.75 3.48 -38.35
C ARG A 246 7.14 3.87 -38.83
N LEU A 247 8.14 3.78 -37.97
CA LEU A 247 9.50 4.24 -38.21
C LEU A 247 10.53 3.13 -37.93
N PRO A 248 10.43 1.96 -38.59
CA PRO A 248 11.23 0.78 -38.24
C PRO A 248 12.73 0.97 -38.48
N GLU A 249 13.12 1.81 -39.44
CA GLU A 249 14.52 2.12 -39.77
C GLU A 249 15.15 3.23 -38.93
N GLN A 250 14.39 3.86 -38.01
CA GLN A 250 14.97 4.85 -37.10
C GLN A 250 15.99 4.20 -36.17
N LEU A 251 17.09 4.93 -35.89
CA LEU A 251 18.25 4.42 -35.15
C LEU A 251 17.88 3.79 -33.81
N PHE A 252 16.93 4.37 -33.08
CA PHE A 252 16.40 3.86 -31.82
C PHE A 252 15.80 2.45 -31.94
N PHE A 253 14.83 2.26 -32.84
CA PHE A 253 14.15 0.97 -33.01
C PHE A 253 15.05 -0.08 -33.69
N LYS A 254 15.92 0.36 -34.59
CA LYS A 254 16.90 -0.50 -35.26
C LYS A 254 17.89 -1.11 -34.27
N ARG A 255 18.37 -0.32 -33.29
CA ARG A 255 19.26 -0.80 -32.21
C ARG A 255 18.58 -1.90 -31.39
N LEU A 256 17.35 -1.66 -30.95
CA LEU A 256 16.58 -2.61 -30.14
C LEU A 256 16.41 -3.96 -30.85
N ARG A 257 16.04 -3.94 -32.15
CA ARG A 257 15.92 -5.16 -32.96
C ARG A 257 17.23 -5.93 -33.07
N GLN A 258 18.35 -5.24 -33.27
CA GLN A 258 19.68 -5.85 -33.29
C GLN A 258 20.10 -6.43 -31.93
N GLU A 259 19.65 -5.82 -30.82
CA GLU A 259 19.86 -6.34 -29.46
C GLU A 259 19.08 -7.63 -29.24
N PHE A 260 17.85 -7.76 -29.77
CA PHE A 260 17.11 -9.03 -29.73
C PHE A 260 17.73 -10.13 -30.59
N GLU A 261 18.27 -9.81 -31.77
CA GLU A 261 18.99 -10.76 -32.62
C GLU A 261 20.24 -11.33 -31.93
N ARG A 262 20.85 -10.56 -31.02
CA ARG A 262 22.00 -10.99 -30.19
C ARG A 262 21.58 -11.79 -28.94
N SER A 263 20.42 -11.49 -28.37
CA SER A 263 19.93 -12.08 -27.11
C SER A 263 19.09 -13.36 -27.31
N ALA A 264 18.88 -13.83 -28.54
CA ALA A 264 18.06 -14.99 -28.90
C ALA A 264 18.57 -16.37 -28.39
N SER A 265 19.66 -16.42 -27.62
CA SER A 265 20.24 -17.67 -27.10
C SER A 265 19.80 -18.07 -25.69
N ASP A 266 19.06 -17.25 -24.95
CA ASP A 266 18.64 -17.61 -23.58
C ASP A 266 17.23 -17.12 -23.22
N SER A 267 16.50 -18.01 -22.54
CA SER A 267 15.25 -17.85 -21.80
C SER A 267 13.90 -18.05 -22.52
N VAL A 268 13.16 -19.02 -21.97
CA VAL A 268 11.71 -19.24 -22.09
C VAL A 268 10.99 -18.26 -21.17
N PRO A 269 9.88 -17.60 -21.57
CA PRO A 269 9.12 -16.76 -20.67
C PRO A 269 7.94 -17.52 -20.03
N THR A 270 7.85 -17.44 -18.71
CA THR A 270 6.61 -17.58 -17.92
C THR A 270 6.58 -16.46 -16.91
N GLU A 271 5.59 -15.57 -17.01
CA GLU A 271 5.03 -14.77 -15.90
C GLU A 271 3.75 -14.12 -16.45
N GLN A 272 2.62 -14.78 -16.23
CA GLN A 272 1.29 -14.42 -16.76
C GLN A 272 0.34 -13.90 -15.66
N ASP A 273 0.87 -13.63 -14.48
CA ASP A 273 0.08 -13.39 -13.28
C ASP A 273 -0.29 -11.91 -13.13
N SER A 274 -1.50 -11.63 -12.62
CA SER A 274 -1.97 -10.27 -12.34
C SER A 274 -1.15 -9.58 -11.24
N ALA A 275 -1.22 -8.24 -11.14
CA ALA A 275 -0.55 -7.53 -10.05
C ALA A 275 -1.07 -7.98 -8.67
N LEU A 276 -2.37 -8.26 -8.58
CA LEU A 276 -3.00 -8.83 -7.38
C LEU A 276 -2.47 -10.22 -7.02
N GLU A 277 -2.37 -11.14 -7.99
CA GLU A 277 -1.83 -12.49 -7.73
C GLU A 277 -0.37 -12.44 -7.26
N ARG A 278 0.41 -11.52 -7.85
CA ARG A 278 1.79 -11.25 -7.43
C ARG A 278 1.83 -10.62 -6.04
N LEU A 279 0.91 -9.72 -5.70
CA LEU A 279 0.78 -9.14 -4.36
C LEU A 279 0.48 -10.22 -3.33
N CYS A 280 -0.57 -11.02 -3.53
CA CYS A 280 -0.96 -12.10 -2.61
C CYS A 280 0.17 -13.11 -2.42
N ARG A 281 0.91 -13.44 -3.47
CA ARG A 281 2.08 -14.33 -3.38
C ARG A 281 3.24 -13.70 -2.63
N THR A 282 3.53 -12.41 -2.87
CA THR A 282 4.65 -11.71 -2.25
C THR A 282 4.36 -11.41 -0.78
N ALA A 283 3.10 -11.15 -0.43
CA ALA A 283 2.65 -10.97 0.94
C ALA A 283 2.79 -12.25 1.77
N LYS A 284 2.54 -13.42 1.14
CA LYS A 284 2.76 -14.73 1.75
C LYS A 284 4.26 -14.98 1.95
N GLY A 285 4.68 -15.04 3.22
CA GLY A 285 6.06 -15.37 3.61
C GLY A 285 6.95 -14.17 4.00
N LEU A 286 6.36 -13.00 4.25
CA LEU A 286 7.11 -11.81 4.70
C LEU A 286 7.59 -11.88 6.16
N GLN A 287 7.11 -12.84 6.94
CA GLN A 287 7.31 -12.93 8.40
C GLN A 287 8.78 -13.04 8.82
N ASP A 288 9.62 -13.63 7.95
CA ASP A 288 11.05 -13.86 8.15
C ASP A 288 11.93 -12.94 7.29
N THR A 289 11.38 -11.81 6.81
CA THR A 289 12.13 -10.86 5.99
C THR A 289 13.31 -10.28 6.78
N ASP A 290 14.50 -10.33 6.18
CA ASP A 290 15.69 -9.66 6.73
C ASP A 290 15.40 -8.16 6.93
N PRO A 291 15.61 -7.60 8.14
CA PRO A 291 15.44 -6.16 8.40
C PRO A 291 16.13 -5.24 7.38
N GLY A 292 17.27 -5.67 6.80
CA GLY A 292 17.99 -4.92 5.77
C GLY A 292 17.30 -4.89 4.40
N LEU A 293 16.33 -5.76 4.15
CA LEU A 293 15.57 -5.85 2.89
C LEU A 293 14.14 -5.30 3.00
N VAL A 294 13.71 -4.91 4.20
CA VAL A 294 12.33 -4.46 4.48
C VAL A 294 11.93 -3.27 3.62
N GLU A 295 12.80 -2.28 3.44
CA GLU A 295 12.50 -1.08 2.63
C GLU A 295 12.25 -1.44 1.16
N SER A 296 13.16 -2.21 0.56
CA SER A 296 13.00 -2.67 -0.84
C SER A 296 11.77 -3.56 -1.02
N ARG A 297 11.44 -4.40 -0.04
CA ARG A 297 10.23 -5.23 -0.07
C ARG A 297 8.96 -4.39 0.10
N HIS A 298 9.00 -3.37 0.96
CA HIS A 298 7.90 -2.44 1.15
C HIS A 298 7.57 -1.70 -0.15
N ASP A 299 8.59 -1.16 -0.83
CA ASP A 299 8.40 -0.45 -2.10
C ASP A 299 7.81 -1.38 -3.18
N GLN A 300 8.31 -2.61 -3.27
CA GLN A 300 7.78 -3.63 -4.17
C GLN A 300 6.29 -3.93 -3.91
N LEU A 301 5.91 -4.11 -2.64
CA LEU A 301 4.51 -4.38 -2.25
C LEU A 301 3.62 -3.15 -2.50
N LEU A 302 4.15 -1.94 -2.30
CA LEU A 302 3.42 -0.70 -2.54
C LEU A 302 3.12 -0.48 -4.04
N GLU A 303 4.07 -0.84 -4.92
CA GLU A 303 3.84 -0.86 -6.36
C GLU A 303 2.77 -1.90 -6.74
N LEU A 304 2.92 -3.14 -6.27
CA LEU A 304 1.93 -4.21 -6.52
C LEU A 304 0.54 -3.86 -5.98
N TYR A 305 0.46 -3.21 -4.82
CA TYR A 305 -0.79 -2.71 -4.24
C TYR A 305 -1.44 -1.64 -5.12
N ARG A 306 -0.67 -0.66 -5.60
CA ARG A 306 -1.21 0.40 -6.48
C ARG A 306 -1.72 -0.19 -7.78
N ASP A 307 -1.00 -1.14 -8.34
CA ASP A 307 -1.38 -1.83 -9.57
C ASP A 307 -2.62 -2.71 -9.34
N ALA A 308 -2.70 -3.45 -8.22
CA ALA A 308 -3.87 -4.25 -7.86
C ALA A 308 -5.11 -3.39 -7.62
N VAL A 309 -5.00 -2.28 -6.88
CA VAL A 309 -6.09 -1.31 -6.71
C VAL A 309 -6.54 -0.75 -8.05
N PHE A 310 -5.60 -0.44 -8.95
CA PHE A 310 -5.94 0.01 -10.30
C PHE A 310 -6.69 -1.07 -11.10
N GLU A 311 -6.23 -2.32 -11.06
CA GLU A 311 -6.90 -3.47 -11.70
C GLU A 311 -8.34 -3.64 -11.19
N ILE A 312 -8.55 -3.57 -9.88
CA ILE A 312 -9.87 -3.69 -9.26
C ILE A 312 -10.76 -2.49 -9.64
N ARG A 313 -10.25 -1.26 -9.63
CA ARG A 313 -11.01 -0.07 -10.09
C ARG A 313 -11.43 -0.22 -11.56
N ALA A 314 -10.53 -0.71 -12.41
CA ALA A 314 -10.85 -0.97 -13.80
C ALA A 314 -11.95 -2.03 -13.93
N ALA A 315 -11.89 -3.10 -13.13
CA ALA A 315 -12.92 -4.14 -13.09
C ALA A 315 -14.29 -3.60 -12.61
N VAL A 316 -14.30 -2.77 -11.56
CA VAL A 316 -15.51 -2.08 -11.07
C VAL A 316 -16.12 -1.19 -12.15
N ASN A 317 -15.29 -0.41 -12.86
CA ASN A 317 -15.75 0.48 -13.92
C ASN A 317 -16.26 -0.29 -15.15
N ALA A 318 -15.66 -1.44 -15.45
CA ALA A 318 -16.08 -2.32 -16.53
C ALA A 318 -17.38 -3.09 -16.20
N ALA A 319 -17.82 -3.10 -14.93
CA ALA A 319 -19.01 -3.83 -14.51
C ALA A 319 -20.24 -3.41 -15.33
N ALA A 320 -20.90 -4.41 -15.92
CA ALA A 320 -22.03 -4.16 -16.80
C ALA A 320 -22.99 -5.36 -16.85
N ASN A 321 -24.27 -5.06 -17.03
CA ASN A 321 -25.29 -6.04 -17.35
C ASN A 321 -25.30 -6.30 -18.85
N VAL A 322 -24.97 -7.54 -19.26
CA VAL A 322 -24.87 -7.91 -20.67
C VAL A 322 -25.93 -8.93 -21.05
N ARG A 323 -26.60 -8.71 -22.18
CA ARG A 323 -27.61 -9.63 -22.74
C ARG A 323 -27.35 -9.87 -24.23
N PRO A 324 -27.30 -11.13 -24.70
CA PRO A 324 -27.24 -11.41 -26.13
C PRO A 324 -28.59 -11.17 -26.82
N ILE A 325 -28.53 -10.70 -28.06
CA ILE A 325 -29.67 -10.56 -28.97
C ILE A 325 -29.42 -11.47 -30.17
N VAL A 326 -30.42 -12.28 -30.51
CA VAL A 326 -30.28 -13.35 -31.51
C VAL A 326 -31.36 -13.18 -32.58
N GLY A 327 -30.95 -13.18 -33.85
CA GLY A 327 -31.85 -13.14 -35.00
C GLY A 327 -32.43 -11.77 -35.33
N TYR A 328 -32.95 -11.63 -36.55
CA TYR A 328 -33.31 -10.35 -37.17
C TYR A 328 -34.38 -9.57 -36.40
N ALA A 329 -35.50 -10.22 -36.04
CA ALA A 329 -36.64 -9.55 -35.42
C ALA A 329 -36.28 -8.97 -34.04
N ALA A 330 -35.50 -9.71 -33.24
CA ALA A 330 -35.07 -9.25 -31.92
C ALA A 330 -34.13 -8.05 -32.03
N HIS A 331 -33.21 -8.03 -33.00
CA HIS A 331 -32.36 -6.87 -33.24
C HIS A 331 -33.17 -5.65 -33.68
N GLU A 332 -34.09 -5.80 -34.63
CA GLU A 332 -34.95 -4.71 -35.10
C GLU A 332 -35.79 -4.11 -33.97
N ALA A 333 -36.39 -4.97 -33.12
CA ALA A 333 -37.14 -4.53 -31.96
C ALA A 333 -36.26 -3.75 -30.96
N GLU A 334 -35.05 -4.24 -30.70
CA GLU A 334 -34.12 -3.60 -29.75
C GLU A 334 -33.64 -2.23 -30.25
N VAL A 335 -33.24 -2.13 -31.53
CA VAL A 335 -32.80 -0.86 -32.12
C VAL A 335 -33.94 0.16 -32.11
N ARG A 336 -35.17 -0.25 -32.47
CA ARG A 336 -36.35 0.63 -32.41
C ARG A 336 -36.59 1.12 -31.00
N ARG A 337 -36.52 0.23 -30.00
CA ARG A 337 -36.66 0.58 -28.58
C ARG A 337 -35.61 1.62 -28.16
N MET A 338 -34.34 1.39 -28.49
CA MET A 338 -33.26 2.32 -28.14
C MET A 338 -33.45 3.71 -28.77
N ILE A 339 -33.92 3.80 -30.01
CA ILE A 339 -34.20 5.09 -30.67
C ILE A 339 -35.39 5.80 -30.02
N THR A 340 -36.45 5.07 -29.68
CA THR A 340 -37.68 5.62 -29.09
C THR A 340 -37.45 6.09 -27.65
N GLU A 341 -36.65 5.36 -26.88
CA GLU A 341 -36.34 5.70 -25.49
C GLU A 341 -35.14 6.64 -25.31
N ALA A 342 -34.47 7.07 -26.38
CA ALA A 342 -33.38 8.03 -26.27
C ALA A 342 -33.89 9.39 -25.77
N GLU A 343 -33.18 9.97 -24.80
CA GLU A 343 -33.54 11.24 -24.16
C GLU A 343 -32.63 12.40 -24.56
N ARG A 344 -31.32 12.17 -24.70
CA ARG A 344 -30.32 13.22 -24.87
C ARG A 344 -29.45 13.02 -26.11
N GLN A 345 -28.90 11.82 -26.29
CA GLN A 345 -27.99 11.50 -27.38
C GLN A 345 -28.24 10.11 -27.95
N LEU A 346 -28.15 9.99 -29.26
CA LEU A 346 -28.24 8.74 -30.00
C LEU A 346 -27.11 8.67 -31.03
N VAL A 347 -26.33 7.60 -31.01
CA VAL A 347 -25.30 7.32 -32.01
C VAL A 347 -25.69 6.07 -32.78
N LEU A 348 -25.80 6.18 -34.10
CA LEU A 348 -26.11 5.09 -35.02
C LEU A 348 -24.91 4.86 -35.94
N GLY A 349 -24.28 3.70 -35.85
CA GLY A 349 -23.21 3.29 -36.76
C GLY A 349 -23.67 2.12 -37.61
N ASN A 350 -23.67 2.29 -38.94
CA ASN A 350 -23.90 1.18 -39.86
C ASN A 350 -23.12 1.42 -41.17
N PRO A 351 -22.29 0.45 -41.64
CA PRO A 351 -21.44 0.66 -42.81
C PRO A 351 -22.21 0.98 -44.09
N TRP A 352 -23.44 0.47 -44.23
CA TRP A 352 -24.29 0.67 -45.40
C TRP A 352 -25.66 1.18 -44.98
N ILE A 353 -26.22 2.11 -45.75
CA ILE A 353 -27.58 2.63 -45.57
C ILE A 353 -28.28 2.55 -46.93
N LYS A 354 -29.31 1.72 -47.02
CA LYS A 354 -30.15 1.63 -48.23
C LYS A 354 -31.37 2.52 -48.09
N ALA A 355 -31.81 3.12 -49.20
CA ALA A 355 -32.95 4.04 -49.21
C ALA A 355 -34.26 3.35 -48.82
N ASP A 356 -34.52 2.13 -49.33
CA ASP A 356 -35.70 1.34 -49.00
C ASP A 356 -35.74 0.98 -47.51
N ALA A 357 -34.62 0.53 -46.94
CA ALA A 357 -34.52 0.22 -45.52
C ALA A 357 -34.76 1.46 -44.64
N LEU A 358 -34.22 2.61 -45.03
CA LEU A 358 -34.33 3.86 -44.26
C LEU A 358 -35.75 4.46 -44.32
N LEU A 359 -36.36 4.47 -45.50
CA LEU A 359 -37.55 5.27 -45.81
C LEU A 359 -38.85 4.47 -45.86
N ASP A 360 -38.79 3.17 -46.11
CA ASP A 360 -40.00 2.34 -46.19
C ASP A 360 -40.26 1.64 -44.85
N PRO A 361 -41.51 1.63 -44.36
CA PRO A 361 -41.84 0.90 -43.14
C PRO A 361 -41.81 -0.63 -43.41
N PRO A 362 -41.34 -1.43 -42.43
CA PRO A 362 -41.48 -2.89 -42.50
C PRO A 362 -42.95 -3.33 -42.63
N PRO A 363 -43.24 -4.51 -43.21
CA PRO A 363 -44.62 -4.98 -43.43
C PRO A 363 -45.54 -4.97 -42.21
N ASP A 364 -44.97 -5.18 -41.01
CA ASP A 364 -45.69 -5.26 -39.73
C ASP A 364 -45.57 -3.99 -38.87
N GLN A 365 -45.01 -2.90 -39.41
CA GLN A 365 -44.77 -1.67 -38.66
C GLN A 365 -45.30 -0.44 -39.40
N THR A 366 -45.69 0.58 -38.63
CA THR A 366 -46.21 1.84 -39.18
C THR A 366 -45.14 2.89 -39.45
N GLU A 367 -43.97 2.77 -38.79
CA GLU A 367 -42.90 3.75 -38.84
C GLU A 367 -41.62 3.16 -39.48
N CYS A 368 -41.01 3.90 -40.40
CA CYS A 368 -39.70 3.57 -40.95
C CYS A 368 -38.56 4.09 -40.03
N TRP A 369 -37.30 3.75 -40.31
CA TRP A 369 -36.17 4.26 -39.52
C TRP A 369 -36.07 5.79 -39.55
N PHE A 370 -36.40 6.40 -40.70
CA PHE A 370 -36.42 7.86 -40.84
C PHE A 370 -37.44 8.52 -39.91
N ASP A 371 -38.64 7.96 -39.76
CA ASP A 371 -39.67 8.47 -38.85
C ASP A 371 -39.22 8.40 -37.38
N LEU A 372 -38.55 7.32 -37.00
CA LEU A 372 -38.02 7.14 -35.64
C LEU A 372 -36.91 8.15 -35.33
N ILE A 373 -35.97 8.37 -36.27
CA ILE A 373 -34.91 9.38 -36.12
C ILE A 373 -35.52 10.78 -36.01
N LYS A 374 -36.50 11.10 -36.86
CA LYS A 374 -37.24 12.37 -36.79
C LYS A 374 -37.98 12.53 -35.46
N GLY A 375 -38.57 11.46 -34.95
CA GLY A 375 -39.21 11.43 -33.63
C GLY A 375 -38.24 11.78 -32.52
N ALA A 376 -37.05 11.18 -32.50
CA ALA A 376 -35.99 11.47 -31.54
C ALA A 376 -35.55 12.95 -31.59
N LEU A 377 -35.29 13.48 -32.79
CA LEU A 377 -34.90 14.89 -32.99
C LEU A 377 -35.98 15.88 -32.49
N THR A 378 -37.25 15.51 -32.67
CA THR A 378 -38.40 16.30 -32.20
C THR A 378 -38.46 16.35 -30.68
N ARG A 379 -38.10 15.25 -29.99
CA ARG A 379 -38.05 15.20 -28.52
C ARG A 379 -36.92 16.01 -27.90
N GLY A 380 -35.88 16.36 -28.67
CA GLY A 380 -34.70 17.03 -28.11
C GLY A 380 -33.38 16.31 -28.34
N VAL A 381 -33.43 15.04 -28.74
CA VAL A 381 -32.27 14.15 -28.81
C VAL A 381 -31.30 14.61 -29.90
N GLN A 382 -30.01 14.62 -29.58
CA GLN A 382 -28.93 14.80 -30.54
C GLN A 382 -28.61 13.45 -31.20
N VAL A 383 -28.66 13.38 -32.53
CA VAL A 383 -28.47 12.15 -33.29
C VAL A 383 -27.23 12.25 -34.16
N PHE A 384 -26.35 11.25 -34.07
CA PHE A 384 -25.18 11.09 -34.92
C PHE A 384 -25.31 9.82 -35.77
N VAL A 385 -25.02 9.94 -37.07
CA VAL A 385 -25.01 8.80 -37.99
C VAL A 385 -23.61 8.62 -38.58
N LEU A 386 -22.99 7.48 -38.27
CA LEU A 386 -21.70 7.05 -38.82
C LEU A 386 -21.95 6.00 -39.91
N TRP A 387 -21.34 6.18 -41.09
CA TRP A 387 -21.57 5.30 -42.23
C TRP A 387 -20.36 5.15 -43.15
N GLY A 388 -20.40 4.12 -44.00
CA GLY A 388 -19.41 3.82 -45.02
C GLY A 388 -18.24 2.99 -44.50
N ILE A 389 -17.85 1.99 -45.29
CA ILE A 389 -16.83 0.98 -44.95
C ILE A 389 -15.44 1.31 -45.52
N GLN A 390 -15.39 2.19 -46.53
CA GLN A 390 -14.17 2.63 -47.22
C GLN A 390 -14.21 4.15 -47.41
N ALA A 391 -13.05 4.80 -47.50
CA ALA A 391 -12.95 6.26 -47.58
C ALA A 391 -13.74 6.85 -48.77
N ASP A 392 -13.90 6.08 -49.85
CA ASP A 392 -14.63 6.43 -51.07
C ASP A 392 -16.08 5.91 -51.11
N SER A 393 -16.58 5.31 -50.01
CA SER A 393 -17.97 4.87 -49.90
C SER A 393 -18.93 6.04 -50.14
N ARG A 394 -20.02 5.78 -50.88
CA ARG A 394 -21.06 6.78 -51.18
C ARG A 394 -22.43 6.29 -50.72
N LEU A 395 -23.20 7.17 -50.06
CA LEU A 395 -24.62 6.94 -49.80
C LEU A 395 -25.42 6.97 -51.10
N GLU A 396 -26.48 6.17 -51.13
CA GLU A 396 -27.51 6.27 -52.16
C GLU A 396 -28.12 7.68 -52.17
N ASN A 397 -28.32 8.25 -53.35
CA ASN A 397 -28.76 9.64 -53.50
C ASN A 397 -30.05 9.94 -52.72
N GLN A 398 -31.01 9.00 -52.72
CA GLN A 398 -32.28 9.17 -52.02
C GLN A 398 -32.10 9.20 -50.50
N ALA A 399 -31.34 8.26 -49.92
CA ALA A 399 -31.02 8.24 -48.50
C ALA A 399 -30.21 9.47 -48.07
N ARG A 400 -29.20 9.86 -48.88
CA ARG A 400 -28.38 11.05 -48.64
C ARG A 400 -29.23 12.31 -48.61
N ASN A 401 -30.07 12.52 -49.63
CA ASN A 401 -30.89 13.72 -49.73
C ASN A 401 -31.90 13.81 -48.58
N ALA A 402 -32.52 12.69 -48.18
CA ALA A 402 -33.43 12.64 -47.05
C ALA A 402 -32.75 13.01 -45.73
N LEU A 403 -31.56 12.44 -45.44
CA LEU A 403 -30.81 12.73 -44.21
C LEU A 403 -30.29 14.17 -44.16
N LEU A 404 -29.80 14.72 -45.29
CA LEU A 404 -29.32 16.10 -45.36
C LEU A 404 -30.45 17.11 -45.21
N ASP A 405 -31.61 16.85 -45.82
CA ASP A 405 -32.80 17.67 -45.66
C ASP A 405 -33.32 17.60 -44.21
N LEU A 406 -33.33 16.42 -43.59
CA LEU A 406 -33.66 16.29 -42.17
C LEU A 406 -32.67 17.07 -41.27
N ALA A 407 -31.38 17.04 -41.59
CA ALA A 407 -30.36 17.77 -40.84
C ALA A 407 -30.53 19.29 -40.96
N ALA A 408 -30.93 19.78 -42.14
CA ALA A 408 -31.24 21.20 -42.35
C ALA A 408 -32.46 21.67 -41.53
N ARG A 409 -33.45 20.80 -41.31
CA ARG A 409 -34.63 21.09 -40.47
C ARG A 409 -34.36 21.03 -38.97
N HIS A 410 -33.32 20.32 -38.55
CA HIS A 410 -32.92 20.15 -37.14
C HIS A 410 -31.44 20.56 -36.93
N PRO A 411 -31.09 21.84 -37.17
CA PRO A 411 -29.71 22.30 -37.14
C PRO A 411 -29.08 22.10 -35.76
N GLY A 412 -27.87 21.54 -35.74
CA GLY A 412 -27.12 21.26 -34.51
C GLY A 412 -27.58 20.02 -33.73
N ARG A 413 -28.71 19.39 -34.11
CA ARG A 413 -29.21 18.17 -33.47
C ARG A 413 -28.98 16.90 -34.29
N LEU A 414 -29.06 16.96 -35.62
CA LEU A 414 -28.70 15.83 -36.48
C LEU A 414 -27.33 16.07 -37.12
N SER A 415 -26.40 15.15 -36.89
CA SER A 415 -25.06 15.15 -37.47
C SER A 415 -24.91 13.97 -38.43
N VAL A 416 -24.95 14.25 -39.73
CA VAL A 416 -24.71 13.26 -40.80
C VAL A 416 -23.58 13.77 -41.69
N SER A 417 -22.53 12.97 -41.85
CA SER A 417 -21.40 13.32 -42.71
C SER A 417 -21.69 13.01 -44.17
N SER A 418 -21.14 13.82 -45.07
CA SER A 418 -21.06 13.49 -46.50
C SER A 418 -19.88 12.57 -46.84
N ARG A 419 -18.94 12.39 -45.90
CA ARG A 419 -17.77 11.53 -46.02
C ARG A 419 -17.99 10.25 -45.22
N SER A 420 -17.32 9.19 -45.63
CA SER A 420 -17.35 7.93 -44.90
C SER A 420 -16.55 8.03 -43.60
N SER A 421 -17.10 7.41 -42.54
CA SER A 421 -16.45 7.14 -41.26
C SER A 421 -15.50 5.93 -41.30
N THR A 422 -15.32 5.27 -42.44
CA THR A 422 -14.47 4.08 -42.61
C THR A 422 -14.70 3.00 -41.53
N LEU A 423 -15.97 2.76 -41.15
CA LEU A 423 -16.33 1.79 -40.13
C LEU A 423 -16.91 0.52 -40.75
N HIS A 424 -16.58 -0.62 -40.17
CA HIS A 424 -17.31 -1.88 -40.39
C HIS A 424 -18.20 -2.25 -39.20
N ALA A 425 -18.13 -1.51 -38.09
CA ALA A 425 -18.94 -1.72 -36.90
C ALA A 425 -20.45 -1.47 -37.14
N LYS A 426 -21.32 -2.21 -36.44
CA LYS A 426 -22.77 -1.94 -36.37
C LYS A 426 -23.12 -1.68 -34.92
N ILE A 427 -23.40 -0.43 -34.63
CA ILE A 427 -23.55 0.06 -33.27
C ILE A 427 -24.77 0.93 -33.10
N VAL A 428 -25.36 0.86 -31.91
CA VAL A 428 -26.35 1.81 -31.43
C VAL A 428 -25.94 2.19 -30.02
N VAL A 429 -25.81 3.49 -29.74
CA VAL A 429 -25.56 4.00 -28.39
C VAL A 429 -26.69 4.93 -28.01
N ARG A 430 -27.29 4.68 -26.86
CA ARG A 430 -28.35 5.49 -26.28
C ARG A 430 -27.83 6.14 -25.00
N ASP A 431 -27.75 7.46 -25.03
CA ASP A 431 -27.28 8.29 -23.93
C ASP A 431 -25.92 7.78 -23.40
N ALA A 432 -25.74 7.67 -22.08
CA ALA A 432 -24.56 7.07 -21.45
C ALA A 432 -24.83 5.68 -20.82
N VAL A 433 -26.06 5.17 -20.93
CA VAL A 433 -26.53 4.04 -20.11
C VAL A 433 -26.62 2.72 -20.88
N GLU A 434 -26.64 2.77 -22.21
CA GLU A 434 -26.88 1.57 -23.02
C GLU A 434 -26.22 1.60 -24.39
N SER A 435 -25.62 0.48 -24.79
CA SER A 435 -25.16 0.26 -26.17
C SER A 435 -25.51 -1.12 -26.69
N LEU A 436 -25.60 -1.23 -28.02
CA LEU A 436 -25.69 -2.47 -28.78
C LEU A 436 -24.55 -2.50 -29.79
N VAL A 437 -23.76 -3.57 -29.78
CA VAL A 437 -22.83 -3.92 -30.85
C VAL A 437 -23.27 -5.26 -31.46
N THR A 438 -23.40 -5.31 -32.78
CA THR A 438 -24.00 -6.46 -33.48
C THR A 438 -23.31 -6.79 -34.81
N SER A 439 -23.52 -8.00 -35.31
CA SER A 439 -23.21 -8.38 -36.69
C SER A 439 -24.26 -7.90 -37.70
N TYR A 440 -25.46 -7.51 -37.24
CA TYR A 440 -26.61 -7.20 -38.08
C TYR A 440 -26.58 -5.80 -38.72
N ASN A 441 -26.66 -5.73 -40.04
CA ASN A 441 -26.75 -4.48 -40.81
C ASN A 441 -28.19 -3.91 -40.80
N PHE A 442 -28.65 -3.34 -39.69
CA PHE A 442 -30.06 -2.93 -39.52
C PHE A 442 -30.53 -1.80 -40.46
N LEU A 443 -29.64 -0.95 -41.01
CA LEU A 443 -29.96 0.04 -42.06
C LEU A 443 -29.68 -0.45 -43.49
N SER A 444 -29.27 -1.72 -43.65
CA SER A 444 -29.09 -2.38 -44.94
C SER A 444 -29.30 -3.90 -44.77
N PRO A 445 -30.51 -4.33 -44.38
CA PRO A 445 -30.79 -5.73 -44.09
C PRO A 445 -30.60 -6.60 -45.36
N PRO A 446 -30.23 -7.88 -45.20
CA PRO A 446 -30.10 -8.79 -46.32
C PRO A 446 -31.48 -9.14 -46.89
N THR A 447 -31.53 -9.33 -48.22
CA THR A 447 -32.78 -9.69 -48.93
C THR A 447 -33.29 -11.08 -48.53
N ARG A 448 -32.39 -11.99 -48.16
CA ARG A 448 -32.71 -13.30 -47.55
C ARG A 448 -32.25 -13.27 -46.09
N ARG A 449 -33.16 -13.60 -45.17
CA ARG A 449 -32.92 -13.65 -43.72
C ARG A 449 -32.57 -15.07 -43.27
N ASP A 450 -31.53 -15.65 -43.87
CA ASP A 450 -31.16 -17.07 -43.72
C ASP A 450 -29.81 -17.31 -43.01
N SER A 451 -29.17 -16.25 -42.51
CA SER A 451 -27.99 -16.36 -41.63
C SER A 451 -28.29 -16.00 -40.19
N LEU A 452 -27.60 -16.62 -39.24
CA LEU A 452 -27.62 -16.20 -37.84
C LEU A 452 -26.95 -14.83 -37.67
N GLU A 453 -27.64 -13.94 -36.96
CA GLU A 453 -27.13 -12.64 -36.51
C GLU A 453 -27.11 -12.61 -34.98
N LEU A 454 -26.03 -12.07 -34.41
CA LEU A 454 -25.82 -11.99 -32.97
C LEU A 454 -25.30 -10.60 -32.59
N GLY A 455 -25.79 -10.06 -31.47
CA GLY A 455 -25.29 -8.84 -30.87
C GLY A 455 -25.32 -8.90 -29.35
N LEU A 456 -24.65 -7.95 -28.71
CA LEU A 456 -24.64 -7.78 -27.26
C LEU A 456 -25.18 -6.41 -26.91
N VAL A 457 -26.19 -6.41 -26.03
CA VAL A 457 -26.65 -5.20 -25.34
C VAL A 457 -25.91 -5.09 -24.03
N VAL A 458 -25.31 -3.93 -23.79
CA VAL A 458 -24.57 -3.59 -22.56
C VAL A 458 -25.30 -2.46 -21.86
N LYS A 459 -25.63 -2.69 -20.59
CA LYS A 459 -26.24 -1.72 -19.68
C LYS A 459 -25.39 -1.55 -18.43
N GLY A 460 -25.55 -0.41 -17.78
CA GLY A 460 -25.03 -0.22 -16.43
C GLY A 460 -25.51 -1.31 -15.45
N PRO A 461 -24.75 -1.56 -14.36
CA PRO A 461 -25.19 -2.44 -13.28
C PRO A 461 -26.51 -1.93 -12.66
N GLU A 462 -26.70 -0.61 -12.63
CA GLU A 462 -27.93 0.07 -12.24
C GLU A 462 -28.46 0.95 -13.40
N PRO A 463 -29.77 1.29 -13.43
CA PRO A 463 -30.38 2.00 -14.57
C PRO A 463 -29.79 3.38 -14.88
N THR A 464 -29.25 4.06 -13.87
CA THR A 464 -28.67 5.41 -13.98
C THR A 464 -27.14 5.40 -14.08
N VAL A 465 -26.48 4.26 -13.90
CA VAL A 465 -25.01 4.18 -13.89
C VAL A 465 -24.50 3.93 -15.30
N ALA A 466 -23.54 4.73 -15.75
CA ALA A 466 -22.91 4.57 -17.06
C ALA A 466 -21.84 3.45 -17.01
N PRO A 467 -21.96 2.38 -17.82
CA PRO A 467 -20.91 1.37 -17.91
C PRO A 467 -19.74 1.89 -18.76
N ALA A 468 -18.49 1.58 -18.38
CA ALA A 468 -17.29 2.08 -19.08
C ALA A 468 -17.30 1.76 -20.59
N ALA A 469 -17.70 0.55 -20.98
CA ALA A 469 -17.78 0.18 -22.40
C ALA A 469 -18.71 1.08 -23.24
N VAL A 470 -19.76 1.66 -22.66
CA VAL A 470 -20.64 2.62 -23.37
C VAL A 470 -19.90 3.95 -23.55
N LEU A 471 -19.20 4.42 -22.53
CA LEU A 471 -18.42 5.66 -22.59
C LEU A 471 -17.24 5.55 -23.55
N ASP A 472 -16.51 4.43 -23.52
CA ASP A 472 -15.42 4.13 -24.45
C ASP A 472 -15.93 4.07 -25.89
N LEU A 473 -17.13 3.50 -26.10
CA LEU A 473 -17.77 3.46 -27.41
C LEU A 473 -18.17 4.86 -27.91
N LEU A 474 -18.65 5.74 -27.03
CA LEU A 474 -18.93 7.14 -27.36
C LEU A 474 -17.65 7.90 -27.71
N ASP A 475 -16.58 7.73 -26.93
CA ASP A 475 -15.29 8.36 -27.20
C ASP A 475 -14.70 7.86 -28.53
N TRP A 476 -14.77 6.55 -28.78
CA TRP A 476 -14.41 5.99 -30.08
C TRP A 476 -15.25 6.58 -31.21
N ALA A 477 -16.58 6.69 -31.05
CA ALA A 477 -17.47 7.21 -32.08
C ALA A 477 -17.18 8.69 -32.39
N ARG A 478 -16.81 9.48 -31.37
CA ARG A 478 -16.36 10.87 -31.53
C ARG A 478 -15.13 10.97 -32.42
N HIS A 479 -14.17 10.06 -32.24
CA HIS A 479 -12.93 10.03 -33.02
C HIS A 479 -13.12 9.42 -34.43
N ALA A 480 -14.04 8.47 -34.58
CA ALA A 480 -14.39 7.86 -35.87
C ALA A 480 -15.22 8.80 -36.77
N TYR A 481 -15.72 9.91 -36.24
CA TYR A 481 -16.51 10.87 -37.01
C TYR A 481 -15.64 11.68 -38.00
N PRO A 482 -15.97 11.76 -39.30
CA PRO A 482 -15.08 12.35 -40.31
C PRO A 482 -14.78 13.84 -40.11
N GLU A 483 -15.78 14.61 -39.70
CA GLU A 483 -15.64 16.03 -39.37
C GLU A 483 -15.31 16.21 -37.89
N HIS A 484 -14.05 16.53 -37.58
CA HIS A 484 -13.59 16.72 -36.20
C HIS A 484 -14.51 17.67 -35.38
N VAL A 485 -14.88 18.83 -35.94
CA VAL A 485 -15.73 19.82 -35.26
C VAL A 485 -17.13 19.27 -34.97
N ALA A 486 -17.70 18.44 -35.86
CA ALA A 486 -19.00 17.82 -35.62
C ALA A 486 -18.88 16.68 -34.60
N GLY A 487 -17.80 15.89 -34.66
CA GLY A 487 -17.49 14.85 -33.68
C GLY A 487 -17.37 15.41 -32.26
N GLN A 488 -16.68 16.54 -32.07
CA GLN A 488 -16.52 17.20 -30.76
C GLN A 488 -17.84 17.67 -30.11
N ARG A 489 -18.98 17.59 -30.82
CA ARG A 489 -20.30 17.84 -30.25
C ARG A 489 -20.93 16.62 -29.59
N MET A 490 -20.33 15.44 -29.72
CA MET A 490 -20.77 14.25 -28.98
C MET A 490 -20.42 14.43 -27.51
N LEU A 491 -21.41 14.30 -26.64
CA LEU A 491 -21.25 14.34 -25.19
C LEU A 491 -20.61 13.03 -24.71
N LEU A 492 -19.70 13.14 -23.74
CA LEU A 492 -18.98 12.00 -23.15
C LEU A 492 -19.13 11.90 -21.64
N LEU A 493 -19.47 13.00 -20.96
CA LEU A 493 -19.61 12.99 -19.52
C LEU A 493 -20.95 12.33 -19.15
N PRO A 494 -20.96 11.31 -18.26
CA PRO A 494 -22.19 10.65 -17.83
C PRO A 494 -23.26 11.66 -17.37
N GLN A 495 -22.86 12.68 -16.61
CA GLN A 495 -23.77 13.65 -16.02
C GLN A 495 -24.48 14.53 -17.08
N GLU A 496 -23.79 14.87 -18.17
CA GLU A 496 -24.38 15.59 -19.31
C GLU A 496 -25.41 14.72 -20.04
N LEU A 497 -25.20 13.41 -20.01
CA LEU A 497 -26.05 12.36 -20.57
C LEU A 497 -27.07 11.79 -19.57
N GLY A 498 -27.24 12.41 -18.40
CA GLY A 498 -28.24 12.02 -17.41
C GLY A 498 -27.93 10.71 -16.66
N ALA A 499 -26.65 10.34 -16.59
CA ALA A 499 -26.14 9.16 -15.91
C ALA A 499 -25.12 9.53 -14.83
N GLU A 500 -24.85 8.57 -13.95
CA GLU A 500 -23.89 8.64 -12.85
C GLU A 500 -22.68 7.75 -13.15
N GLU A 501 -21.53 8.09 -12.55
CA GLU A 501 -20.36 7.23 -12.56
C GLU A 501 -20.52 6.09 -11.55
N PRO A 502 -19.94 4.91 -11.80
CA PRO A 502 -19.98 3.81 -10.85
C PRO A 502 -19.29 4.22 -9.53
N ALA A 503 -19.94 3.91 -8.40
CA ALA A 503 -19.35 4.14 -7.08
C ALA A 503 -18.13 3.21 -6.89
N LEU A 504 -16.97 3.80 -6.63
CA LEU A 504 -15.78 3.02 -6.32
C LEU A 504 -15.91 2.40 -4.92
N PRO A 505 -15.50 1.13 -4.73
CA PRO A 505 -15.44 0.54 -3.41
C PRO A 505 -14.38 1.25 -2.56
N THR A 506 -14.54 1.18 -1.24
CA THR A 506 -13.48 1.56 -0.31
C THR A 506 -12.37 0.52 -0.42
N PHE A 507 -11.14 0.99 -0.64
CA PHE A 507 -9.96 0.13 -0.66
C PHE A 507 -9.28 0.15 0.70
N PRO A 508 -8.72 -0.98 1.18
CA PRO A 508 -7.87 -0.98 2.35
C PRO A 508 -6.66 -0.07 2.12
N HIS A 509 -6.22 0.65 3.14
CA HIS A 509 -5.01 1.47 3.06
C HIS A 509 -3.78 0.56 3.02
N ALA A 510 -2.78 0.94 2.22
CA ALA A 510 -1.48 0.28 2.27
C ALA A 510 -0.87 0.42 3.69
N PRO A 511 -0.24 -0.63 4.23
CA PRO A 511 0.44 -0.55 5.53
C PRO A 511 1.51 0.54 5.55
N GLU A 512 1.78 1.13 6.72
CA GLU A 512 2.87 2.09 6.86
C GLU A 512 4.25 1.43 6.67
N ALA A 513 5.23 2.20 6.19
CA ALA A 513 6.60 1.76 6.12
C ALA A 513 7.21 1.58 7.52
N LEU A 514 7.97 0.50 7.70
CA LEU A 514 8.84 0.32 8.85
C LEU A 514 9.94 1.40 8.84
N ASP A 515 10.24 1.97 10.01
CA ASP A 515 11.38 2.89 10.17
C ASP A 515 12.68 2.07 10.01
N ALA A 516 13.34 2.19 8.85
CA ALA A 516 14.55 1.45 8.51
C ALA A 516 15.68 1.64 9.54
N VAL A 517 15.75 2.80 10.20
CA VAL A 517 16.74 3.10 11.23
C VAL A 517 16.41 2.40 12.55
N ALA A 518 15.13 2.19 12.84
CA ALA A 518 14.68 1.41 13.99
C ALA A 518 14.82 -0.11 13.75
N ALA A 519 14.58 -0.56 12.51
CA ALA A 519 14.68 -1.97 12.12
C ALA A 519 16.12 -2.52 12.14
N GLN A 520 17.13 -1.66 11.98
CA GLN A 520 18.54 -2.04 12.07
C GLN A 520 19.10 -2.06 13.50
N ARG A 521 18.36 -1.59 14.50
CA ARG A 521 18.80 -1.62 15.90
C ARG A 521 18.49 -2.98 16.50
N GLU A 522 19.46 -3.58 17.22
CA GLU A 522 19.15 -4.74 18.06
C GLU A 522 18.21 -4.32 19.20
N GLY A 523 17.01 -4.89 19.24
CA GLY A 523 16.02 -4.59 20.26
C GLY A 523 14.84 -5.57 20.25
N ALA A 524 14.26 -5.83 21.42
CA ALA A 524 13.20 -6.84 21.60
C ALA A 524 11.91 -6.56 20.81
N ALA A 525 11.73 -5.33 20.30
CA ALA A 525 10.54 -4.90 19.55
C ALA A 525 10.69 -5.03 18.02
N VAL A 526 11.89 -5.23 17.47
CA VAL A 526 12.14 -5.16 16.02
C VAL A 526 11.57 -6.36 15.26
N ALA A 527 11.86 -7.59 15.69
CA ALA A 527 11.31 -8.77 15.03
C ALA A 527 9.77 -8.85 15.12
N PRO A 528 9.12 -8.51 16.25
CA PRO A 528 7.66 -8.35 16.29
C PRO A 528 7.12 -7.28 15.33
N ALA A 529 7.82 -6.15 15.16
CA ALA A 529 7.39 -5.09 14.24
C ALA A 529 7.38 -5.57 12.77
N VAL A 530 8.41 -6.33 12.35
CA VAL A 530 8.47 -6.95 11.01
C VAL A 530 7.37 -7.99 10.82
N ARG A 531 7.10 -8.82 11.83
CA ARG A 531 6.00 -9.80 11.77
C ARG A 531 4.62 -9.14 11.71
N HIS A 532 4.39 -8.07 12.48
CA HIS A 532 3.13 -7.30 12.41
C HIS A 532 2.98 -6.66 11.03
N TRP A 533 4.03 -6.04 10.51
CA TRP A 533 4.05 -5.46 9.16
C TRP A 533 3.73 -6.49 8.07
N ALA A 534 4.28 -7.70 8.17
CA ALA A 534 3.96 -8.80 7.27
C ALA A 534 2.47 -9.20 7.35
N GLN A 535 1.91 -9.28 8.56
CA GLN A 535 0.48 -9.58 8.78
C GLN A 535 -0.43 -8.48 8.22
N GLU A 536 -0.04 -7.21 8.34
CA GLU A 536 -0.77 -6.08 7.75
C GLU A 536 -0.83 -6.20 6.22
N TRP A 537 0.29 -6.54 5.57
CA TRP A 537 0.31 -6.76 4.12
C TRP A 537 -0.50 -7.97 3.66
N GLU A 538 -0.45 -9.07 4.42
CA GLU A 538 -1.25 -10.26 4.14
C GLU A 538 -2.76 -9.95 4.23
N ALA A 539 -3.19 -9.25 5.29
CA ALA A 539 -4.57 -8.82 5.45
C ALA A 539 -5.04 -7.88 4.31
N VAL A 540 -4.21 -6.92 3.90
CA VAL A 540 -4.51 -6.03 2.77
C VAL A 540 -4.61 -6.80 1.47
N ALA A 541 -3.71 -7.76 1.22
CA ALA A 541 -3.75 -8.58 0.01
C ALA A 541 -5.01 -9.47 -0.05
N ASP A 542 -5.41 -10.06 1.08
CA ASP A 542 -6.62 -10.88 1.18
C ASP A 542 -7.90 -10.03 0.99
N GLU A 543 -7.97 -8.83 1.58
CA GLU A 543 -9.10 -7.91 1.39
C GLU A 543 -9.22 -7.45 -0.07
N LEU A 544 -8.10 -7.16 -0.73
CA LEU A 544 -8.08 -6.85 -2.17
C LEU A 544 -8.48 -8.05 -3.04
N ASP A 545 -8.09 -9.27 -2.68
CA ASP A 545 -8.48 -10.49 -3.38
C ASP A 545 -10.00 -10.73 -3.30
N GLU A 546 -10.60 -10.51 -2.13
CA GLU A 546 -12.05 -10.59 -1.97
C GLU A 546 -12.79 -9.48 -2.74
N LEU A 547 -12.29 -8.24 -2.72
CA LEU A 547 -12.83 -7.14 -3.54
C LEU A 547 -12.76 -7.48 -5.03
N ALA A 548 -11.65 -8.06 -5.49
CA ALA A 548 -11.50 -8.47 -6.88
C ALA A 548 -12.50 -9.58 -7.27
N LYS A 549 -12.69 -10.58 -6.40
CA LYS A 549 -13.68 -11.66 -6.59
C LYS A 549 -15.11 -11.15 -6.65
N ALA A 550 -15.43 -10.09 -5.91
CA ALA A 550 -16.75 -9.45 -5.97
C ALA A 550 -17.02 -8.77 -7.32
N HIS A 551 -15.96 -8.42 -8.09
CA HIS A 551 -16.04 -7.62 -9.32
C HIS A 551 -15.46 -8.31 -10.57
N VAL A 552 -15.53 -9.65 -10.66
CA VAL A 552 -14.94 -10.45 -11.76
C VAL A 552 -15.62 -10.26 -13.13
N GLY A 553 -16.76 -9.56 -13.17
CA GLY A 553 -17.60 -9.43 -14.37
C GLY A 553 -17.60 -8.04 -14.98
N GLY A 554 -17.49 -7.94 -16.31
CA GLY A 554 -17.54 -6.66 -17.01
C GLY A 554 -17.55 -6.75 -18.53
N ALA A 555 -17.80 -5.62 -19.17
CA ALA A 555 -17.73 -5.45 -20.62
C ALA A 555 -16.65 -4.41 -20.95
N ASP A 556 -15.81 -4.74 -21.92
CA ASP A 556 -14.79 -3.87 -22.50
C ASP A 556 -15.03 -3.69 -24.00
N LEU A 557 -14.63 -2.54 -24.53
CA LEU A 557 -14.54 -2.33 -25.97
C LEU A 557 -13.26 -2.97 -26.52
N LEU A 558 -13.36 -3.69 -27.64
CA LEU A 558 -12.20 -4.11 -28.44
C LEU A 558 -12.22 -3.41 -29.78
N VAL A 559 -11.08 -2.84 -30.17
CA VAL A 559 -10.93 -2.08 -31.41
C VAL A 559 -9.78 -2.63 -32.26
N ASP A 560 -10.02 -2.77 -33.56
CA ASP A 560 -9.01 -3.10 -34.58
C ASP A 560 -8.10 -4.29 -34.21
N ARG A 561 -6.79 -4.04 -34.00
CA ARG A 561 -5.77 -5.08 -33.78
C ARG A 561 -5.93 -5.81 -32.44
N GLU A 562 -6.65 -5.26 -31.47
CA GLU A 562 -6.89 -5.89 -30.16
C GLU A 562 -7.65 -7.22 -30.30
N HIS A 563 -8.48 -7.37 -31.33
CA HIS A 563 -9.16 -8.62 -31.65
C HIS A 563 -8.18 -9.76 -32.01
N ARG A 564 -7.06 -9.42 -32.65
CA ARG A 564 -6.03 -10.40 -33.03
C ARG A 564 -5.31 -10.91 -31.79
N GLU A 565 -4.98 -10.01 -30.87
CA GLU A 565 -4.41 -10.38 -29.57
C GLU A 565 -5.38 -11.24 -28.75
N ALA A 566 -6.68 -10.92 -28.77
CA ALA A 566 -7.72 -11.73 -28.12
C ALA A 566 -7.78 -13.16 -28.65
N LEU A 567 -7.77 -13.36 -29.98
CA LEU A 567 -7.74 -14.71 -30.57
C LEU A 567 -6.48 -15.50 -30.20
N TRP A 568 -5.31 -14.87 -30.29
CA TRP A 568 -4.05 -15.54 -29.95
C TRP A 568 -3.94 -15.83 -28.44
N ARG A 569 -4.52 -14.98 -27.59
CA ARG A 569 -4.63 -15.23 -26.15
C ARG A 569 -5.52 -16.44 -25.88
N ALA A 570 -6.68 -16.52 -26.53
CA ALA A 570 -7.58 -17.67 -26.42
C ALA A 570 -6.88 -18.98 -26.83
N LEU A 571 -6.25 -19.04 -28.02
CA LEU A 571 -5.50 -20.22 -28.45
C LEU A 571 -4.36 -20.63 -27.49
N ARG A 572 -3.77 -19.66 -26.79
CA ARG A 572 -2.69 -19.92 -25.83
C ARG A 572 -3.19 -20.31 -24.44
N ASN A 573 -4.37 -19.88 -24.04
CA ASN A 573 -4.77 -19.92 -22.64
C ASN A 573 -6.09 -20.67 -22.37
N SER A 574 -6.91 -20.95 -23.38
CA SER A 574 -8.20 -21.64 -23.15
C SER A 574 -7.97 -23.01 -22.50
N VAL A 575 -8.55 -23.20 -21.32
CA VAL A 575 -8.38 -24.43 -20.53
C VAL A 575 -9.53 -25.40 -20.74
N ASP A 576 -10.76 -24.89 -20.77
CA ASP A 576 -11.98 -25.71 -20.82
C ASP A 576 -12.64 -25.67 -22.20
N ARG A 577 -12.83 -24.47 -22.75
CA ARG A 577 -13.61 -24.27 -23.98
C ARG A 577 -13.10 -23.12 -24.84
N LEU A 578 -13.06 -23.36 -26.15
CA LEU A 578 -12.76 -22.37 -27.19
C LEU A 578 -13.81 -22.48 -28.30
N ALA A 579 -14.43 -21.38 -28.68
CA ALA A 579 -15.31 -21.35 -29.85
C ALA A 579 -15.03 -20.14 -30.73
N VAL A 580 -15.00 -20.34 -32.04
CA VAL A 580 -14.83 -19.24 -33.00
C VAL A 580 -15.85 -19.36 -34.13
N LEU A 581 -16.64 -18.29 -34.30
CA LEU A 581 -17.52 -18.10 -35.46
C LEU A 581 -16.98 -16.97 -36.31
N SER A 582 -16.89 -17.19 -37.62
CA SER A 582 -16.51 -16.16 -38.59
C SER A 582 -17.22 -16.41 -39.92
N ASP A 583 -17.47 -15.35 -40.70
CA ASP A 583 -18.06 -15.52 -42.04
C ASP A 583 -17.08 -16.27 -42.98
N GLN A 584 -15.79 -15.97 -42.85
CA GLN A 584 -14.74 -16.48 -43.73
C GLN A 584 -13.63 -17.19 -42.97
N LEU A 585 -12.95 -18.08 -43.68
CA LEU A 585 -11.69 -18.69 -43.31
C LEU A 585 -10.58 -18.16 -44.24
N SER A 586 -9.37 -17.90 -43.72
CA SER A 586 -8.21 -17.49 -44.53
C SER A 586 -6.92 -18.18 -44.08
N VAL A 587 -6.07 -18.49 -45.06
CA VAL A 587 -4.69 -18.95 -44.87
C VAL A 587 -3.82 -17.98 -44.05
N ASP A 588 -4.11 -16.68 -44.09
CA ASP A 588 -3.33 -15.65 -43.36
C ASP A 588 -3.49 -15.75 -41.83
N VAL A 589 -4.57 -16.41 -41.39
CA VAL A 589 -4.88 -16.58 -39.97
C VAL A 589 -4.68 -18.02 -39.54
N VAL A 590 -5.28 -18.96 -40.27
CA VAL A 590 -5.25 -20.39 -39.93
C VAL A 590 -3.98 -21.02 -40.53
N THR A 591 -2.89 -20.69 -39.86
CA THR A 591 -1.52 -21.11 -40.16
C THR A 591 -1.17 -22.42 -39.43
N ASP A 592 0.00 -23.00 -39.74
CA ASP A 592 0.51 -24.16 -39.01
C ASP A 592 0.75 -23.85 -37.52
N ARG A 593 1.07 -22.59 -37.18
CA ARG A 593 1.15 -22.13 -35.78
C ARG A 593 -0.21 -22.20 -35.09
N PHE A 594 -1.26 -21.73 -35.75
CA PHE A 594 -2.63 -21.83 -35.24
C PHE A 594 -2.97 -23.29 -34.91
N ALA A 595 -2.72 -24.19 -35.86
CA ALA A 595 -2.98 -25.62 -35.71
C ALA A 595 -2.17 -26.25 -34.55
N ARG A 596 -0.89 -25.88 -34.38
CA ARG A 596 -0.07 -26.34 -33.24
C ARG A 596 -0.59 -25.86 -31.88
N LEU A 597 -0.95 -24.58 -31.76
CA LEU A 597 -1.50 -24.06 -30.51
C LEU A 597 -2.85 -24.70 -30.18
N LEU A 598 -3.72 -24.85 -31.19
CA LEU A 598 -4.97 -25.58 -31.06
C LEU A 598 -4.73 -27.02 -30.60
N ARG A 599 -3.79 -27.74 -31.22
CA ARG A 599 -3.42 -29.10 -30.83
C ARG A 599 -2.98 -29.18 -29.37
N SER A 600 -2.14 -28.26 -28.92
CA SER A 600 -1.71 -28.22 -27.51
C SER A 600 -2.87 -28.03 -26.54
N ARG A 601 -3.93 -27.31 -26.93
CA ARG A 601 -5.16 -27.17 -26.13
C ARG A 601 -6.01 -28.43 -26.14
N LEU A 602 -6.17 -29.05 -27.31
CA LEU A 602 -6.90 -30.32 -27.46
C LEU A 602 -6.22 -31.45 -26.67
N GLU A 603 -4.90 -31.55 -26.72
CA GLU A 603 -4.11 -32.51 -25.92
C GLU A 603 -4.25 -32.28 -24.41
N ALA A 604 -4.40 -31.02 -23.99
CA ALA A 604 -4.70 -30.65 -22.60
C ALA A 604 -6.17 -30.90 -22.20
N GLY A 605 -7.02 -31.33 -23.13
CA GLY A 605 -8.42 -31.69 -22.87
C GLY A 605 -9.46 -30.57 -23.09
N ALA A 606 -9.05 -29.41 -23.62
CA ALA A 606 -9.96 -28.32 -23.95
C ALA A 606 -10.87 -28.70 -25.13
N ARG A 607 -12.14 -28.27 -25.10
CA ARG A 607 -13.08 -28.48 -26.21
C ARG A 607 -13.13 -27.28 -27.13
N CYS A 608 -12.95 -27.49 -28.42
CA CYS A 608 -12.86 -26.46 -29.43
C CYS A 608 -13.97 -26.59 -30.49
N SER A 609 -14.58 -25.49 -30.90
CA SER A 609 -15.56 -25.48 -32.00
C SER A 609 -15.36 -24.31 -32.94
N PHE A 610 -15.29 -24.61 -34.24
CA PHE A 610 -15.08 -23.63 -35.29
C PHE A 610 -16.23 -23.70 -36.29
N VAL A 611 -16.89 -22.58 -36.54
CA VAL A 611 -17.94 -22.47 -37.55
C VAL A 611 -17.58 -21.38 -38.54
N TYR A 612 -17.65 -21.72 -39.83
CA TYR A 612 -17.38 -20.79 -40.93
C TYR A 612 -18.40 -20.96 -42.05
N ARG A 613 -18.63 -19.91 -42.86
CA ARG A 613 -19.59 -19.97 -43.97
C ARG A 613 -18.95 -20.27 -45.32
N ARG A 614 -17.77 -19.71 -45.58
CA ARG A 614 -17.09 -19.81 -46.88
C ARG A 614 -15.57 -19.69 -46.74
N GLU A 615 -14.84 -20.25 -47.69
CA GLU A 615 -13.39 -20.12 -47.82
C GLU A 615 -13.01 -18.82 -48.57
N GLY A 616 -11.82 -18.30 -48.31
CA GLY A 616 -11.29 -17.09 -48.93
C GLY A 616 -10.81 -17.33 -50.37
N ALA A 617 -10.71 -16.26 -51.17
CA ALA A 617 -10.30 -16.34 -52.58
C ALA A 617 -8.84 -16.82 -52.79
N THR A 618 -8.05 -16.85 -51.72
CA THR A 618 -6.62 -17.23 -51.70
C THR A 618 -6.37 -18.65 -51.16
N ASP A 619 -7.42 -19.41 -50.88
CA ASP A 619 -7.30 -20.77 -50.31
C ASP A 619 -7.07 -21.82 -51.42
N VAL A 620 -5.98 -22.59 -51.31
CA VAL A 620 -5.53 -23.63 -52.28
C VAL A 620 -5.77 -25.05 -51.72
N GLU A 621 -5.70 -26.11 -52.54
CA GLU A 621 -5.75 -27.51 -52.09
C GLU A 621 -4.69 -27.76 -50.98
N GLY A 622 -5.13 -28.20 -49.79
CA GLY A 622 -4.30 -28.26 -48.57
C GLY A 622 -4.36 -26.99 -47.67
N GLY A 623 -5.35 -26.13 -47.89
CA GLY A 623 -5.53 -24.83 -47.24
C GLY A 623 -6.03 -24.83 -45.77
N PRO A 624 -6.53 -23.68 -45.27
CA PRO A 624 -6.83 -23.48 -43.86
C PRO A 624 -7.92 -24.43 -43.31
N SER A 625 -8.90 -24.83 -44.13
CA SER A 625 -9.95 -25.77 -43.71
C SER A 625 -9.42 -27.18 -43.49
N SER A 626 -8.47 -27.65 -44.30
CA SER A 626 -7.83 -28.95 -44.08
C SER A 626 -7.01 -29.00 -42.80
N ARG A 627 -6.35 -27.90 -42.39
CA ARG A 627 -5.61 -27.85 -41.12
C ARG A 627 -6.52 -28.03 -39.91
N LEU A 628 -7.69 -27.38 -39.90
CA LEU A 628 -8.69 -27.54 -38.84
C LEU A 628 -9.39 -28.90 -38.92
N ARG A 629 -9.67 -29.39 -40.12
CA ARG A 629 -10.28 -30.71 -40.35
C ARG A 629 -9.38 -31.83 -39.82
N GLU A 630 -8.07 -31.74 -40.04
CA GLU A 630 -7.09 -32.67 -39.47
C GLU A 630 -7.18 -32.70 -37.93
N GLN A 631 -7.28 -31.53 -37.26
CA GLN A 631 -7.43 -31.52 -35.80
C GLN A 631 -8.77 -32.10 -35.36
N ALA A 632 -9.86 -31.85 -36.11
CA ALA A 632 -11.18 -32.41 -35.83
C ALA A 632 -11.23 -33.94 -36.00
N GLU A 633 -10.49 -34.49 -36.98
CA GLU A 633 -10.38 -35.93 -37.22
C GLU A 633 -9.48 -36.62 -36.17
N LEU A 634 -8.41 -35.97 -35.73
CA LEU A 634 -7.53 -36.47 -34.67
C LEU A 634 -8.18 -36.43 -33.28
N PHE A 635 -9.01 -35.43 -33.01
CA PHE A 635 -9.67 -35.22 -31.73
C PHE A 635 -11.20 -35.12 -31.87
N PRO A 636 -11.88 -36.20 -32.33
CA PRO A 636 -13.30 -36.14 -32.70
C PRO A 636 -14.24 -35.89 -31.53
N ASP A 637 -13.83 -36.07 -30.27
CA ASP A 637 -14.65 -35.75 -29.09
C ASP A 637 -14.40 -34.35 -28.52
N LEU A 638 -13.31 -33.70 -28.95
CA LEU A 638 -12.86 -32.42 -28.42
C LEU A 638 -12.87 -31.29 -29.46
N CYS A 639 -12.83 -31.58 -30.76
CA CYS A 639 -12.78 -30.57 -31.81
C CYS A 639 -13.92 -30.74 -32.81
N ARG A 640 -14.71 -29.68 -33.00
CA ARG A 640 -15.78 -29.60 -34.01
C ARG A 640 -15.46 -28.54 -35.05
N LEU A 641 -15.63 -28.89 -36.32
CA LEU A 641 -15.53 -27.97 -37.45
C LEU A 641 -16.82 -28.07 -38.26
N VAL A 642 -17.54 -26.96 -38.42
CA VAL A 642 -18.83 -26.92 -39.12
C VAL A 642 -18.80 -25.83 -40.18
N GLU A 643 -19.18 -26.21 -41.40
CA GLU A 643 -19.47 -25.25 -42.47
C GLU A 643 -20.96 -24.92 -42.46
N ALA A 644 -21.34 -23.69 -42.12
CA ALA A 644 -22.73 -23.27 -41.97
C ALA A 644 -22.97 -21.79 -42.31
N ARG A 645 -24.21 -21.45 -42.67
CA ARG A 645 -24.61 -20.06 -42.98
C ARG A 645 -24.72 -19.23 -41.70
N SER A 646 -23.62 -18.60 -41.32
CA SER A 646 -23.56 -17.61 -40.24
C SER A 646 -22.97 -16.30 -40.74
N HIS A 647 -23.44 -15.17 -40.22
CA HIS A 647 -22.77 -13.87 -40.35
C HIS A 647 -22.28 -13.34 -38.99
N ALA A 648 -22.62 -14.04 -37.91
CA ALA A 648 -22.14 -13.76 -36.55
C ALA A 648 -20.62 -13.93 -36.44
N LYS A 649 -20.01 -13.08 -35.63
CA LYS A 649 -18.56 -13.02 -35.42
C LYS A 649 -18.32 -13.09 -33.93
N VAL A 650 -17.93 -14.28 -33.49
CA VAL A 650 -17.91 -14.63 -32.07
C VAL A 650 -16.61 -15.32 -31.74
N LEU A 651 -16.03 -14.95 -30.60
CA LEU A 651 -14.93 -15.66 -29.97
C LEU A 651 -15.34 -15.96 -28.53
N VAL A 652 -15.36 -17.23 -28.15
CA VAL A 652 -15.56 -17.69 -26.77
C VAL A 652 -14.27 -18.32 -26.28
N SER A 653 -13.82 -17.94 -25.09
CA SER A 653 -12.71 -18.57 -24.39
C SER A 653 -13.08 -18.67 -22.91
N ASP A 654 -13.33 -19.89 -22.41
CA ASP A 654 -13.67 -20.16 -21.02
C ASP A 654 -14.83 -19.29 -20.47
N ASN A 655 -14.54 -18.27 -19.66
CA ASN A 655 -15.51 -17.33 -19.07
C ASN A 655 -15.61 -15.99 -19.83
N GLU A 656 -14.95 -15.87 -20.98
CA GLU A 656 -14.97 -14.69 -21.83
C GLU A 656 -15.71 -14.95 -23.15
N VAL A 657 -16.48 -13.97 -23.61
CA VAL A 657 -17.10 -13.95 -24.95
C VAL A 657 -16.89 -12.59 -25.61
N THR A 658 -16.55 -12.61 -26.89
CA THR A 658 -16.41 -11.41 -27.73
C THR A 658 -17.37 -11.49 -28.91
N VAL A 659 -18.16 -10.44 -29.14
CA VAL A 659 -19.11 -10.35 -30.26
C VAL A 659 -19.02 -8.98 -30.93
N GLY A 660 -18.98 -8.94 -32.26
CA GLY A 660 -18.96 -7.67 -32.99
C GLY A 660 -18.81 -7.81 -34.50
N SER A 661 -17.98 -6.94 -35.09
CA SER A 661 -17.78 -6.86 -36.55
C SER A 661 -16.53 -7.55 -37.09
N PHE A 662 -15.61 -7.98 -36.21
CA PHE A 662 -14.30 -8.54 -36.59
C PHE A 662 -14.35 -10.03 -36.98
N ASN A 663 -13.83 -10.39 -38.16
CA ASN A 663 -13.75 -11.79 -38.59
C ASN A 663 -12.47 -12.47 -38.06
N PHE A 664 -12.59 -13.18 -36.95
CA PHE A 664 -11.46 -13.81 -36.26
C PHE A 664 -10.65 -14.77 -37.13
N LEU A 665 -11.30 -15.56 -37.99
CA LEU A 665 -10.66 -16.62 -38.80
C LEU A 665 -10.20 -16.18 -40.20
N SER A 666 -10.46 -14.94 -40.63
CA SER A 666 -10.09 -14.49 -41.97
C SER A 666 -9.27 -13.21 -42.08
N TYR A 667 -9.24 -12.37 -41.05
CA TYR A 667 -8.64 -11.04 -41.17
C TYR A 667 -7.38 -10.86 -40.30
N GLY A 668 -6.19 -10.78 -40.91
CA GLY A 668 -4.89 -10.74 -40.23
C GLY A 668 -4.62 -9.53 -39.29
N GLY A 669 -5.46 -8.49 -39.32
CA GLY A 669 -5.31 -7.28 -38.49
C GLY A 669 -4.74 -6.06 -39.24
N GLU A 670 -4.36 -6.23 -40.51
CA GLU A 670 -3.98 -5.15 -41.42
C GLU A 670 -4.66 -5.37 -42.78
N TYR A 671 -5.23 -4.30 -43.36
CA TYR A 671 -5.64 -4.31 -44.77
C TYR A 671 -4.42 -3.91 -45.62
N THR A 672 -3.61 -4.88 -46.02
CA THR A 672 -2.47 -4.67 -46.92
C THR A 672 -2.98 -4.35 -48.33
N GLY A 673 -3.31 -3.08 -48.58
CA GLY A 673 -3.72 -2.64 -49.91
C GLY A 673 -4.61 -1.42 -49.98
N SER A 674 -4.18 -0.27 -49.46
CA SER A 674 -4.51 1.01 -50.10
C SER A 674 -3.50 2.08 -49.70
N THR A 675 -2.75 2.55 -50.69
CA THR A 675 -2.01 3.80 -50.66
C THR A 675 -2.93 4.93 -50.15
N SER A 676 -2.54 5.58 -49.04
CA SER A 676 -3.02 6.90 -48.58
C SER A 676 -4.50 7.06 -48.11
N GLY A 677 -5.05 6.11 -47.33
CA GLY A 677 -6.35 6.29 -46.65
C GLY A 677 -6.38 5.73 -45.22
N PRO A 678 -7.28 6.18 -44.33
CA PRO A 678 -7.45 5.60 -43.00
C PRO A 678 -7.92 4.14 -43.08
N GLU A 679 -7.35 3.29 -42.22
CA GLU A 679 -7.69 1.85 -42.12
C GLU A 679 -9.16 1.66 -41.66
N ARG A 680 -9.77 0.52 -42.05
CA ARG A 680 -11.16 0.24 -41.67
C ARG A 680 -11.24 -0.06 -40.17
N ALA A 681 -12.13 0.64 -39.48
CA ALA A 681 -12.32 0.46 -38.04
C ALA A 681 -13.27 -0.71 -37.73
N GLU A 682 -12.78 -1.70 -37.00
CA GLU A 682 -13.48 -2.90 -36.54
C GLU A 682 -13.72 -2.82 -35.03
N LEU A 683 -14.88 -3.31 -34.57
CA LEU A 683 -15.32 -3.11 -33.19
C LEU A 683 -16.10 -4.31 -32.66
N SER A 684 -15.77 -4.71 -31.44
CA SER A 684 -16.51 -5.76 -30.70
C SER A 684 -16.61 -5.40 -29.22
N LEU A 685 -17.58 -6.02 -28.54
CA LEU A 685 -17.63 -6.04 -27.09
C LEU A 685 -17.03 -7.35 -26.60
N ARG A 686 -16.05 -7.26 -25.69
CA ARG A 686 -15.54 -8.39 -24.92
C ARG A 686 -16.20 -8.38 -23.55
N VAL A 687 -16.77 -9.50 -23.16
CA VAL A 687 -17.49 -9.66 -21.90
C VAL A 687 -16.87 -10.78 -21.10
N ARG A 688 -16.48 -10.47 -19.88
CA ARG A 688 -16.08 -11.44 -18.86
C ARG A 688 -17.31 -11.74 -18.02
N SER A 689 -17.98 -12.85 -18.30
CA SER A 689 -19.17 -13.25 -17.55
C SER A 689 -19.56 -14.66 -17.94
N GLN A 690 -19.53 -15.57 -16.96
CA GLN A 690 -19.99 -16.95 -17.16
C GLN A 690 -21.41 -16.99 -17.73
N LYS A 691 -22.31 -16.15 -17.20
CA LYS A 691 -23.68 -16.05 -17.68
C LYS A 691 -23.75 -15.62 -19.14
N ALA A 692 -23.01 -14.57 -19.53
CA ALA A 692 -22.99 -14.12 -20.91
C ALA A 692 -22.44 -15.18 -21.86
N VAL A 693 -21.40 -15.91 -21.45
CA VAL A 693 -20.88 -17.05 -22.25
C VAL A 693 -21.94 -18.13 -22.39
N ASP A 694 -22.60 -18.53 -21.31
CA ASP A 694 -23.59 -19.60 -21.33
C ASP A 694 -24.84 -19.22 -22.16
N ASP A 695 -25.31 -17.97 -22.06
CA ASP A 695 -26.42 -17.45 -22.87
C ASP A 695 -26.06 -17.41 -24.38
N VAL A 696 -24.82 -17.01 -24.71
CA VAL A 696 -24.32 -17.03 -26.10
C VAL A 696 -24.18 -18.46 -26.62
N LEU A 697 -23.57 -19.37 -25.85
CA LEU A 697 -23.43 -20.77 -26.24
C LEU A 697 -24.79 -21.47 -26.35
N GLU A 698 -25.79 -21.09 -25.55
CA GLU A 698 -27.16 -21.55 -25.69
C GLU A 698 -27.78 -21.12 -27.01
N ALA A 699 -27.66 -19.85 -27.38
CA ALA A 699 -28.11 -19.34 -28.67
C ALA A 699 -27.46 -20.09 -29.84
N LEU A 700 -26.14 -20.32 -29.76
CA LEU A 700 -25.39 -21.05 -30.78
C LEU A 700 -25.75 -22.54 -30.84
N ALA A 701 -26.03 -23.18 -29.69
CA ALA A 701 -26.45 -24.57 -29.60
C ALA A 701 -27.87 -24.79 -30.13
N GLY A 702 -28.73 -23.77 -30.13
CA GLY A 702 -30.05 -23.81 -30.77
C GLY A 702 -29.97 -24.01 -32.29
N GLU A 703 -28.98 -23.38 -32.94
CA GLU A 703 -28.75 -23.46 -34.38
C GLU A 703 -27.84 -24.64 -34.78
N TRP A 704 -26.78 -24.88 -34.01
CA TRP A 704 -25.79 -25.93 -34.27
C TRP A 704 -25.50 -26.77 -33.01
N PRO A 705 -26.43 -27.65 -32.61
CA PRO A 705 -26.33 -28.40 -31.36
C PRO A 705 -25.07 -29.25 -31.30
N ASP A 706 -24.70 -29.91 -32.40
CA ASP A 706 -23.53 -30.81 -32.46
C ASP A 706 -22.19 -30.08 -32.23
N ALA A 707 -22.13 -28.78 -32.56
CA ALA A 707 -20.95 -27.95 -32.34
C ALA A 707 -20.91 -27.39 -30.92
N PHE A 708 -22.00 -26.80 -30.43
CA PHE A 708 -21.95 -25.97 -29.21
C PHE A 708 -22.50 -26.63 -27.95
N GLN A 709 -23.37 -27.65 -28.03
CA GLN A 709 -23.81 -28.38 -26.81
C GLN A 709 -22.63 -28.98 -26.01
N PRO A 710 -21.58 -29.54 -26.64
CA PRO A 710 -20.42 -30.04 -25.92
C PRO A 710 -19.65 -28.97 -25.13
N LEU A 711 -19.84 -27.68 -25.43
CA LEU A 711 -19.17 -26.56 -24.74
C LEU A 711 -19.96 -26.05 -23.52
N ARG A 712 -21.18 -26.54 -23.29
CA ARG A 712 -22.05 -26.12 -22.17
C ARG A 712 -21.81 -26.99 -20.93
N GLY A 713 -22.01 -26.41 -19.73
CA GLY A 713 -22.18 -27.16 -18.48
C GLY A 713 -20.91 -27.66 -17.76
N ARG A 714 -19.70 -27.18 -18.10
CA ARG A 714 -18.50 -27.42 -17.28
C ARG A 714 -18.22 -26.21 -16.38
N ARG A 715 -18.31 -26.44 -15.08
CA ARG A 715 -18.11 -25.45 -14.01
C ARG A 715 -16.85 -25.85 -13.24
N ARG A 716 -15.85 -24.97 -13.16
CA ARG A 716 -14.93 -24.97 -12.02
C ARG A 716 -15.37 -23.82 -11.12
N VAL A 717 -15.97 -24.17 -9.99
CA VAL A 717 -16.34 -23.21 -8.93
C VAL A 717 -15.06 -22.90 -8.16
N PRO A 718 -14.56 -21.66 -8.15
CA PRO A 718 -13.63 -21.25 -7.11
C PRO A 718 -14.37 -21.39 -5.78
N ALA A 719 -13.77 -22.09 -4.83
CA ALA A 719 -14.33 -22.26 -3.49
C ALA A 719 -14.67 -20.88 -2.90
N GLU A 720 -15.87 -20.74 -2.37
CA GLU A 720 -16.29 -19.57 -1.60
C GLU A 720 -15.32 -19.40 -0.43
N ALA A 721 -14.60 -18.28 -0.42
CA ALA A 721 -13.72 -17.90 0.66
C ALA A 721 -14.57 -17.47 1.85
N GLU A 722 -14.22 -17.98 3.03
CA GLU A 722 -14.75 -17.52 4.31
C GLU A 722 -14.45 -16.02 4.47
N ALA A 723 -15.44 -15.30 4.99
CA ALA A 723 -15.39 -13.85 5.17
C ALA A 723 -14.09 -13.39 5.83
N ALA A 724 -13.34 -12.54 5.11
CA ALA A 724 -12.10 -11.95 5.58
C ALA A 724 -12.34 -11.14 6.86
N ALA A 725 -11.50 -11.38 7.86
CA ALA A 725 -11.39 -10.50 9.03
C ALA A 725 -10.91 -9.12 8.56
N ARG A 726 -11.53 -8.05 9.10
CA ARG A 726 -11.12 -6.66 8.83
C ARG A 726 -9.61 -6.48 9.06
N ALA A 727 -8.98 -5.67 8.21
CA ALA A 727 -7.58 -5.29 8.37
C ALA A 727 -7.35 -4.67 9.77
N PRO A 728 -6.39 -5.18 10.56
CA PRO A 728 -6.10 -4.64 11.89
C PRO A 728 -5.50 -3.22 11.79
N ARG A 729 -5.71 -2.41 12.84
CA ARG A 729 -5.06 -1.10 12.98
C ARG A 729 -3.53 -1.27 12.98
N SER A 730 -2.83 -0.32 12.37
CA SER A 730 -1.36 -0.35 12.34
C SER A 730 -0.77 -0.07 13.72
N LEU A 731 0.08 -0.99 14.21
CA LEU A 731 0.85 -0.85 15.44
C LEU A 731 2.27 -0.30 15.18
N GLN A 732 2.61 0.05 13.93
CA GLN A 732 3.94 0.57 13.59
C GLN A 732 4.34 1.84 14.38
N PRO A 733 3.44 2.80 14.69
CA PRO A 733 3.80 3.93 15.54
C PRO A 733 4.17 3.50 16.97
N LEU A 734 3.46 2.52 17.54
CA LEU A 734 3.78 1.95 18.85
C LEU A 734 5.14 1.25 18.84
N PHE A 735 5.43 0.42 17.84
CA PHE A 735 6.74 -0.23 17.72
C PHE A 735 7.87 0.79 17.57
N ARG A 736 7.66 1.89 16.82
CA ARG A 736 8.63 3.00 16.73
C ARG A 736 8.89 3.66 18.08
N SER A 737 7.85 3.87 18.89
CA SER A 737 8.00 4.42 20.25
C SER A 737 8.76 3.46 21.16
N LEU A 738 8.39 2.17 21.14
CA LEU A 738 9.05 1.10 21.89
C LEU A 738 10.54 0.94 21.56
N ALA A 739 10.94 1.14 20.30
CA ALA A 739 12.35 1.09 19.89
C ALA A 739 13.18 2.32 20.33
N ARG A 740 12.53 3.41 20.76
CA ARG A 740 13.18 4.67 21.15
C ARG A 740 13.23 4.88 22.66
N THR A 741 12.37 4.21 23.42
CA THR A 741 12.28 4.37 24.88
C THR A 741 13.07 3.30 25.63
N SER A 742 13.66 3.68 26.76
CA SER A 742 14.18 2.73 27.76
C SER A 742 13.11 2.29 28.76
N VAL A 743 11.91 2.91 28.71
CA VAL A 743 10.77 2.64 29.59
C VAL A 743 9.55 2.28 28.72
N PRO A 744 9.38 1.00 28.34
CA PRO A 744 8.30 0.55 27.45
C PRO A 744 6.89 0.89 27.94
N GLY A 745 6.70 0.95 29.26
CA GLY A 745 5.43 1.28 29.89
C GLY A 745 4.88 2.64 29.46
N ASP A 746 5.72 3.66 29.33
CA ASP A 746 5.27 5.01 28.91
C ASP A 746 4.71 5.01 27.49
N ALA A 747 5.43 4.38 26.55
CA ALA A 747 5.00 4.28 25.15
C ALA A 747 3.71 3.48 24.99
N LEU A 748 3.55 2.39 25.77
CA LEU A 748 2.35 1.56 25.74
C LEU A 748 1.14 2.29 26.33
N LEU A 749 1.34 3.00 27.43
CA LEU A 749 0.25 3.67 28.12
C LEU A 749 -0.26 4.88 27.31
N GLU A 750 0.65 5.70 26.75
CA GLU A 750 0.30 6.77 25.80
C GLU A 750 -0.49 6.23 24.58
N TRP A 751 -0.11 5.05 24.07
CA TRP A 751 -0.84 4.40 22.99
C TRP A 751 -2.26 4.00 23.41
N PHE A 752 -2.40 3.32 24.57
CA PHE A 752 -3.70 2.81 25.01
C PHE A 752 -4.66 3.90 25.53
N GLU A 753 -4.16 5.04 26.03
CA GLU A 753 -5.00 6.21 26.36
C GLU A 753 -5.76 6.76 25.15
N SER A 754 -5.16 6.67 23.97
CA SER A 754 -5.75 7.15 22.71
C SER A 754 -6.33 6.02 21.86
N SER A 755 -6.35 4.79 22.36
CA SER A 755 -6.85 3.64 21.60
C SER A 755 -8.35 3.45 21.81
N GLU A 756 -9.11 3.46 20.70
CA GLU A 756 -10.53 3.12 20.70
C GLU A 756 -10.78 1.61 20.88
N SER A 757 -9.79 0.77 20.55
CA SER A 757 -9.86 -0.69 20.55
C SER A 757 -8.65 -1.33 21.27
N PRO A 758 -8.43 -1.07 22.57
CA PRO A 758 -7.22 -1.51 23.28
C PRO A 758 -7.07 -3.04 23.31
N TRP A 759 -8.17 -3.78 23.28
CA TRP A 759 -8.16 -5.25 23.35
C TRP A 759 -7.72 -5.88 22.01
N GLU A 760 -8.13 -5.31 20.87
CA GLU A 760 -7.70 -5.76 19.53
C GLU A 760 -6.19 -5.50 19.32
N ASP A 761 -5.71 -4.36 19.82
CA ASP A 761 -4.28 -4.01 19.80
C ASP A 761 -3.44 -5.02 20.60
N LEU A 762 -3.93 -5.50 21.77
CA LEU A 762 -3.25 -6.55 22.54
C LEU A 762 -3.20 -7.90 21.81
N GLU A 763 -4.28 -8.28 21.13
CA GLU A 763 -4.27 -9.50 20.31
C GLU A 763 -3.27 -9.40 19.15
N ALA A 764 -3.16 -8.24 18.52
CA ALA A 764 -2.18 -7.99 17.48
C ALA A 764 -0.74 -8.03 18.02
N LEU A 765 -0.46 -7.46 19.20
CA LEU A 765 0.84 -7.57 19.87
C LEU A 765 1.20 -9.03 20.22
N GLU A 766 0.23 -9.81 20.70
CA GLU A 766 0.42 -11.23 20.99
C GLU A 766 0.71 -12.02 19.69
N ARG A 767 -0.06 -11.79 18.62
CA ARG A 767 0.15 -12.41 17.28
C ARG A 767 1.47 -12.01 16.63
N ALA A 768 1.96 -10.80 16.87
CA ALA A 768 3.28 -10.35 16.43
C ALA A 768 4.43 -11.06 17.17
N GLY A 769 4.13 -11.82 18.23
CA GLY A 769 5.12 -12.59 18.98
C GLY A 769 6.02 -11.70 19.82
N VAL A 770 5.45 -10.67 20.46
CA VAL A 770 6.14 -9.84 21.45
C VAL A 770 6.59 -10.70 22.64
N ALA A 771 7.76 -10.40 23.22
CA ALA A 771 8.29 -11.11 24.38
C ALA A 771 7.28 -11.07 25.56
N LYS A 772 7.21 -12.16 26.34
CA LYS A 772 6.19 -12.33 27.40
C LYS A 772 6.20 -11.19 28.41
N GLU A 773 7.38 -10.68 28.76
CA GLU A 773 7.56 -9.58 29.70
C GLU A 773 6.97 -8.28 29.14
N LEU A 774 7.24 -7.97 27.87
CA LEU A 774 6.72 -6.78 27.21
C LEU A 774 5.21 -6.89 26.97
N LEU A 775 4.71 -8.09 26.64
CA LEU A 775 3.27 -8.35 26.53
C LEU A 775 2.55 -8.17 27.87
N ALA A 776 3.18 -8.58 28.99
CA ALA A 776 2.63 -8.33 30.32
C ALA A 776 2.56 -6.83 30.65
N THR A 777 3.58 -6.06 30.29
CA THR A 777 3.54 -4.59 30.40
C THR A 777 2.46 -3.97 29.51
N ALA A 778 2.26 -4.49 28.30
CA ALA A 778 1.20 -4.04 27.39
C ALA A 778 -0.20 -4.32 27.98
N MET A 779 -0.44 -5.54 28.46
CA MET A 779 -1.69 -5.91 29.15
C MET A 779 -1.97 -4.99 30.34
N ALA A 780 -0.95 -4.72 31.17
CA ALA A 780 -1.07 -3.83 32.31
C ALA A 780 -1.38 -2.38 31.90
N SER A 781 -0.75 -1.88 30.83
CA SER A 781 -0.97 -0.53 30.30
C SER A 781 -2.38 -0.37 29.71
N ALA A 782 -2.85 -1.36 28.94
CA ALA A 782 -4.20 -1.38 28.39
C ALA A 782 -5.27 -1.42 29.49
N ILE A 783 -5.09 -2.25 30.52
CA ILE A 783 -6.02 -2.31 31.66
C ILE A 783 -6.01 -0.98 32.42
N ALA A 784 -4.85 -0.35 32.61
CA ALA A 784 -4.71 0.91 33.32
C ALA A 784 -5.39 2.08 32.60
N ALA A 785 -5.35 2.11 31.26
CA ALA A 785 -5.89 3.19 30.43
C ALA A 785 -7.34 2.96 29.96
N ALA A 786 -7.85 1.73 30.02
CA ALA A 786 -9.18 1.39 29.53
C ALA A 786 -10.29 2.12 30.29
N SER A 787 -11.25 2.72 29.58
CA SER A 787 -12.42 3.37 30.17
C SER A 787 -13.40 2.38 30.82
N GLU A 788 -13.44 1.13 30.33
CA GLU A 788 -14.28 0.06 30.87
C GLU A 788 -13.49 -1.27 30.92
N ILE A 789 -13.35 -1.85 32.12
CA ILE A 789 -12.61 -3.11 32.34
C ILE A 789 -13.51 -4.29 32.77
N GLU A 790 -14.79 -4.03 33.05
CA GLU A 790 -15.73 -5.05 33.50
C GLU A 790 -16.42 -5.80 32.36
N GLY A 791 -16.30 -5.32 31.12
CA GLY A 791 -16.77 -6.03 29.93
C GLY A 791 -16.09 -7.41 29.73
N PRO A 792 -16.63 -8.25 28.81
CA PRO A 792 -16.10 -9.60 28.57
C PRO A 792 -14.62 -9.63 28.19
N GLU A 793 -14.21 -8.73 27.29
CA GLU A 793 -12.84 -8.62 26.78
C GLU A 793 -11.87 -8.11 27.86
N GLY A 794 -12.25 -7.04 28.57
CA GLY A 794 -11.47 -6.51 29.69
C GLY A 794 -11.29 -7.55 30.80
N THR A 795 -12.33 -8.32 31.11
CA THR A 795 -12.25 -9.45 32.05
C THR A 795 -11.32 -10.55 31.56
N ALA A 796 -11.38 -10.93 30.29
CA ALA A 796 -10.49 -11.94 29.72
C ALA A 796 -9.01 -11.52 29.80
N TRP A 797 -8.69 -10.27 29.41
CA TRP A 797 -7.34 -9.74 29.45
C TRP A 797 -6.80 -9.56 30.88
N ARG A 798 -7.64 -9.13 31.83
CA ARG A 798 -7.30 -9.12 33.26
C ARG A 798 -6.93 -10.51 33.78
N CYS A 799 -7.73 -11.52 33.48
CA CYS A 799 -7.45 -12.91 33.87
C CYS A 799 -6.15 -13.43 33.24
N ARG A 800 -5.85 -13.07 31.99
CA ARG A 800 -4.58 -13.41 31.33
C ARG A 800 -3.39 -12.76 32.03
N LEU A 801 -3.46 -11.48 32.37
CA LEU A 801 -2.40 -10.81 33.14
C LEU A 801 -2.25 -11.44 34.53
N ALA A 802 -3.36 -11.76 35.22
CA ALA A 802 -3.33 -12.45 36.51
C ALA A 802 -2.62 -13.82 36.40
N ALA A 803 -2.90 -14.59 35.34
CA ALA A 803 -2.22 -15.87 35.08
C ALA A 803 -0.72 -15.70 34.77
N ALA A 804 -0.34 -14.63 34.06
CA ALA A 804 1.06 -14.29 33.82
C ALA A 804 1.79 -13.97 35.14
N ARG A 805 1.17 -13.19 36.03
CA ARG A 805 1.72 -12.88 37.37
C ARG A 805 1.83 -14.10 38.26
N TRP A 806 0.79 -14.94 38.27
CA TRP A 806 0.81 -16.22 38.97
C TRP A 806 1.99 -17.09 38.52
N SER A 807 2.22 -17.16 37.20
CA SER A 807 3.34 -17.92 36.63
C SER A 807 4.71 -17.34 37.02
N ALA A 808 4.78 -16.03 37.22
CA ALA A 808 5.96 -15.32 37.74
C ALA A 808 6.10 -15.40 39.28
N GLN A 809 5.29 -16.22 39.96
CA GLN A 809 5.24 -16.36 41.42
C GLN A 809 4.79 -15.11 42.18
N ASP A 810 4.20 -14.14 41.49
CA ASP A 810 3.53 -13.01 42.12
C ASP A 810 2.04 -13.31 42.32
N PHE A 811 1.77 -14.21 43.27
CA PHE A 811 0.41 -14.61 43.63
C PHE A 811 -0.43 -13.45 44.16
N VAL A 812 0.23 -12.44 44.73
CA VAL A 812 -0.43 -11.32 45.38
C VAL A 812 -0.85 -10.26 44.36
N GLY A 813 0.02 -9.90 43.42
CA GLY A 813 -0.38 -9.04 42.30
C GLY A 813 -1.39 -9.72 41.36
N ALA A 814 -1.35 -11.05 41.22
CA ALA A 814 -2.40 -11.79 40.51
C ALA A 814 -3.78 -11.61 41.16
N ALA A 815 -3.87 -11.64 42.49
CA ALA A 815 -5.12 -11.44 43.22
C ALA A 815 -5.72 -10.04 43.03
N LEU A 816 -4.89 -9.02 42.79
CA LEU A 816 -5.35 -7.65 42.53
C LEU A 816 -6.01 -7.47 41.15
N LEU A 817 -5.81 -8.43 40.25
CA LEU A 817 -6.30 -8.38 38.87
C LEU A 817 -7.52 -9.27 38.64
N LEU A 818 -7.83 -10.17 39.57
CA LEU A 818 -8.93 -11.12 39.42
C LEU A 818 -10.29 -10.41 39.57
N PRO A 819 -11.30 -10.77 38.76
CA PRO A 819 -12.65 -10.25 38.89
C PRO A 819 -13.30 -10.67 40.22
N THR A 820 -14.17 -9.83 40.75
CA THR A 820 -15.01 -10.12 41.93
C THR A 820 -15.96 -11.29 41.66
N VAL A 821 -15.80 -12.41 42.37
CA VAL A 821 -16.73 -13.54 42.34
C VAL A 821 -17.63 -13.49 43.59
N GLY A 822 -18.40 -12.41 43.75
CA GLY A 822 -19.31 -12.22 44.89
C GLY A 822 -19.32 -10.79 45.45
N PRO A 823 -20.26 -10.47 46.36
CA PRO A 823 -20.52 -9.09 46.80
C PRO A 823 -19.41 -8.44 47.66
N HIS A 824 -18.38 -9.17 48.11
CA HIS A 824 -17.40 -8.63 49.09
C HIS A 824 -15.92 -9.03 48.92
N ASP A 825 -15.49 -9.72 47.86
CA ASP A 825 -14.18 -10.41 47.86
C ASP A 825 -13.16 -9.98 46.77
N GLY A 826 -13.25 -8.78 46.19
CA GLY A 826 -12.24 -8.31 45.22
C GLY A 826 -12.11 -6.78 45.14
N PRO A 827 -11.00 -6.28 44.56
CA PRO A 827 -10.74 -4.85 44.45
C PRO A 827 -11.75 -4.17 43.51
N ALA A 828 -12.12 -2.93 43.84
CA ALA A 828 -12.92 -2.09 42.96
C ALA A 828 -12.20 -1.87 41.60
N PRO A 829 -12.92 -1.65 40.49
CA PRO A 829 -12.31 -1.49 39.17
C PRO A 829 -11.18 -0.45 39.12
N TRP A 830 -11.37 0.71 39.73
CA TRP A 830 -10.36 1.78 39.79
C TRP A 830 -9.11 1.38 40.59
N LEU A 831 -9.26 0.53 41.61
CA LEU A 831 -8.13 -0.05 42.36
C LEU A 831 -7.35 -1.06 41.52
N THR A 832 -8.06 -1.85 40.69
CA THR A 832 -7.45 -2.77 39.73
C THR A 832 -6.68 -2.01 38.65
N GLN A 833 -7.24 -0.91 38.13
CA GLN A 833 -6.56 -0.02 37.18
C GLN A 833 -5.32 0.64 37.81
N LEU A 834 -5.43 1.11 39.06
CA LEU A 834 -4.28 1.63 39.80
C LEU A 834 -3.20 0.54 39.96
N GLY A 835 -3.57 -0.68 40.37
CA GLY A 835 -2.65 -1.81 40.46
C GLY A 835 -1.98 -2.14 39.13
N ALA A 836 -2.74 -2.17 38.03
CA ALA A 836 -2.21 -2.38 36.68
C ALA A 836 -1.26 -1.24 36.25
N SER A 837 -1.55 0.01 36.60
CA SER A 837 -0.67 1.15 36.31
C SER A 837 0.68 1.05 37.02
N VAL A 838 0.68 0.58 38.28
CA VAL A 838 1.90 0.30 39.04
C VAL A 838 2.68 -0.85 38.38
N GLU A 839 2.00 -1.85 37.82
CA GLU A 839 2.66 -2.93 37.09
C GLU A 839 3.22 -2.51 35.71
N ALA A 840 2.58 -1.56 35.04
CA ALA A 840 3.04 -1.01 33.77
C ALA A 840 4.36 -0.23 33.91
N ARG A 841 4.68 0.28 35.11
CA ARG A 841 5.89 1.08 35.43
C ARG A 841 6.05 2.32 34.54
N SER A 842 4.94 2.95 34.15
CA SER A 842 4.95 4.24 33.46
C SER A 842 5.36 5.36 34.43
N SER A 843 6.21 6.27 33.96
CA SER A 843 6.64 7.49 34.66
C SER A 843 5.69 8.68 34.50
N SER A 844 4.80 8.65 33.50
CA SER A 844 4.02 9.82 33.06
C SER A 844 2.51 9.73 33.31
N TYR A 845 1.97 8.55 33.61
CA TYR A 845 0.53 8.32 33.73
C TYR A 845 -0.03 8.47 35.14
N SER A 846 -0.99 9.37 35.36
CA SER A 846 -1.69 9.51 36.65
C SER A 846 -3.14 9.03 36.56
N PRO A 847 -3.50 7.90 37.18
CA PRO A 847 -4.87 7.39 37.16
C PRO A 847 -5.81 8.32 37.95
N GLU A 848 -7.07 8.37 37.55
CA GLU A 848 -8.12 9.05 38.31
C GLU A 848 -8.39 8.28 39.60
N ILE A 849 -7.96 8.84 40.73
CA ILE A 849 -8.20 8.29 42.05
C ILE A 849 -9.40 9.02 42.67
N PRO A 850 -10.40 8.31 43.24
CA PRO A 850 -11.51 8.94 43.94
C PRO A 850 -11.05 9.87 45.07
N SER A 851 -11.90 10.77 45.54
CA SER A 851 -11.59 11.55 46.75
C SER A 851 -11.54 10.63 47.98
N ALA A 852 -10.78 11.01 49.01
CA ALA A 852 -10.68 10.24 50.24
C ALA A 852 -12.06 9.94 50.87
N GLU A 853 -13.00 10.87 50.74
CA GLU A 853 -14.38 10.76 51.25
C GLU A 853 -15.20 9.69 50.52
N ALA A 854 -14.93 9.48 49.23
CA ALA A 854 -15.61 8.48 48.39
C ALA A 854 -15.07 7.05 48.59
N MET A 855 -13.89 6.90 49.20
CA MET A 855 -13.28 5.59 49.47
C MET A 855 -13.74 4.99 50.79
N ALA A 856 -13.93 3.68 50.81
CA ALA A 856 -14.02 2.93 52.06
C ALA A 856 -12.67 2.92 52.80
N PRO A 857 -12.65 2.80 54.15
CA PRO A 857 -11.40 2.84 54.92
C PRO A 857 -10.34 1.81 54.49
N HIS A 858 -10.77 0.64 54.03
CA HIS A 858 -9.86 -0.40 53.53
C HIS A 858 -9.27 -0.08 52.15
N GLU A 859 -10.01 0.62 51.30
CA GLU A 859 -9.53 1.06 49.99
C GLU A 859 -8.49 2.15 50.13
N ARG A 860 -8.65 3.07 51.10
CA ARG A 860 -7.64 4.10 51.42
C ARG A 860 -6.30 3.47 51.79
N GLY A 861 -6.32 2.41 52.60
CA GLY A 861 -5.11 1.65 52.94
C GLY A 861 -4.45 1.01 51.72
N ALA A 862 -5.25 0.39 50.85
CA ALA A 862 -4.77 -0.21 49.60
C ALA A 862 -4.14 0.82 48.65
N VAL A 863 -4.78 1.98 48.44
CA VAL A 863 -4.23 3.05 47.60
C VAL A 863 -2.91 3.56 48.14
N VAL A 864 -2.82 3.89 49.43
CA VAL A 864 -1.58 4.39 50.03
C VAL A 864 -0.43 3.42 49.82
N LEU A 865 -0.68 2.12 49.97
CA LEU A 865 0.34 1.09 49.76
C LEU A 865 0.79 1.00 48.29
N LEU A 866 -0.12 1.04 47.32
CA LEU A 866 0.21 1.06 45.89
C LEU A 866 1.00 2.31 45.51
N LEU A 867 0.58 3.48 46.00
CA LEU A 867 1.27 4.75 45.77
C LEU A 867 2.66 4.76 46.43
N LEU A 868 2.81 4.20 47.63
CA LEU A 868 4.12 4.06 48.27
C LEU A 868 5.07 3.18 47.45
N VAL A 869 4.59 2.07 46.88
CA VAL A 869 5.38 1.23 45.97
C VAL A 869 5.78 2.01 44.73
N ALA A 870 4.85 2.73 44.08
CA ALA A 870 5.14 3.52 42.90
C ALA A 870 6.16 4.64 43.17
N VAL A 871 6.04 5.36 44.29
CA VAL A 871 6.98 6.41 44.71
C VAL A 871 8.36 5.82 45.00
N LEU A 872 8.41 4.79 45.85
CA LEU A 872 9.68 4.29 46.40
C LEU A 872 10.43 3.39 45.43
N GLU A 873 9.73 2.56 44.65
CA GLU A 873 10.36 1.63 43.72
C GLU A 873 10.52 2.23 42.32
N GLN A 874 9.53 2.97 41.83
CA GLN A 874 9.47 3.41 40.43
C GLN A 874 9.84 4.89 40.25
N GLY A 875 9.91 5.66 41.34
CA GLY A 875 10.25 7.08 41.31
C GLY A 875 9.10 7.98 40.87
N ARG A 876 7.84 7.56 41.06
CA ARG A 876 6.64 8.35 40.78
C ARG A 876 6.40 9.45 41.82
N PHE A 877 7.29 10.44 41.84
CA PHE A 877 7.24 11.50 42.85
C PHE A 877 6.07 12.46 42.71
N ASP A 878 5.41 12.48 41.56
CA ASP A 878 4.13 13.13 41.33
C ASP A 878 3.02 12.58 42.24
N TYR A 879 3.13 11.32 42.68
CA TYR A 879 2.20 10.75 43.66
C TYR A 879 2.46 11.19 45.11
N LEU A 880 3.53 11.95 45.40
CA LEU A 880 3.77 12.47 46.74
C LEU A 880 2.72 13.51 47.17
N ASP A 881 2.15 14.23 46.21
CA ASP A 881 1.07 15.20 46.47
C ASP A 881 -0.24 14.47 46.79
N LEU A 882 -0.58 13.42 46.02
CA LEU A 882 -1.72 12.54 46.30
C LEU A 882 -1.59 11.85 47.68
N LEU A 883 -0.39 11.37 48.02
CA LEU A 883 -0.13 10.82 49.35
C LEU A 883 -0.31 11.87 50.46
N ALA A 884 0.05 13.14 50.20
CA ALA A 884 -0.14 14.22 51.16
C ALA A 884 -1.62 14.58 51.36
N GLU A 885 -2.43 14.51 50.31
CA GLU A 885 -3.89 14.69 50.38
C GLU A 885 -4.56 13.58 51.22
N LEU A 886 -4.12 12.34 51.05
CA LEU A 886 -4.64 11.18 51.80
C LEU A 886 -4.17 11.15 53.26
N GLU A 887 -3.09 11.86 53.61
CA GLU A 887 -2.43 11.86 54.92
C GLU A 887 -3.39 12.17 56.09
N ALA A 888 -4.37 13.06 55.86
CA ALA A 888 -5.36 13.46 56.86
C ALA A 888 -6.51 12.45 57.06
N SER A 889 -6.70 11.53 56.11
CA SER A 889 -7.86 10.62 56.04
C SER A 889 -7.53 9.15 56.37
N VAL A 890 -6.27 8.88 56.73
CA VAL A 890 -5.76 7.56 57.12
C VAL A 890 -5.36 7.50 58.59
N ASP A 891 -5.16 6.29 59.11
CA ASP A 891 -4.72 6.07 60.48
C ASP A 891 -3.28 6.54 60.74
N ASP A 892 -2.89 6.58 62.02
CA ASP A 892 -1.57 7.07 62.45
C ASP A 892 -0.41 6.23 61.87
N GLU A 893 -0.65 4.95 61.61
CA GLU A 893 0.37 4.02 61.07
C GLU A 893 0.67 4.37 59.61
N LEU A 894 -0.36 4.43 58.75
CA LEU A 894 -0.24 4.83 57.34
C LEU A 894 0.28 6.27 57.21
N ARG A 895 -0.17 7.19 58.08
CA ARG A 895 0.32 8.57 58.12
C ARG A 895 1.83 8.65 58.36
N SER A 896 2.33 7.83 59.28
CA SER A 896 3.76 7.72 59.57
C SER A 896 4.56 7.26 58.34
N TRP A 897 4.05 6.28 57.59
CA TRP A 897 4.70 5.75 56.39
C TRP A 897 4.73 6.77 55.24
N ILE A 898 3.62 7.50 55.02
CA ILE A 898 3.56 8.62 54.07
C ILE A 898 4.65 9.66 54.41
N GLY A 899 4.70 10.08 55.69
CA GLY A 899 5.70 11.02 56.16
C GLY A 899 7.14 10.51 55.99
N ALA A 900 7.37 9.20 56.15
CA ALA A 900 8.68 8.59 55.97
C ALA A 900 9.13 8.58 54.51
N ALA A 901 8.26 8.20 53.57
CA ALA A 901 8.55 8.23 52.13
C ALA A 901 8.86 9.66 51.65
N ARG A 902 8.08 10.66 52.11
CA ARG A 902 8.33 12.08 51.81
C ARG A 902 9.68 12.58 52.34
N ARG A 903 10.07 12.16 53.56
CA ARG A 903 11.39 12.48 54.14
C ARG A 903 12.53 11.82 53.38
N TYR A 904 12.36 10.54 53.00
CA TYR A 904 13.34 9.82 52.18
C TYR A 904 13.58 10.55 50.86
N TYR A 905 12.52 10.89 50.12
CA TYR A 905 12.65 11.60 48.86
C TYR A 905 13.36 12.95 49.02
N LYS A 906 13.00 13.75 50.02
CA LYS A 906 13.68 15.03 50.30
C LYS A 906 15.17 14.89 50.64
N ALA A 907 15.59 13.74 51.17
CA ALA A 907 16.98 13.51 51.55
C ALA A 907 17.86 13.06 50.37
N VAL A 908 17.29 12.35 49.39
CA VAL A 908 18.06 11.63 48.37
C VAL A 908 17.68 12.00 46.92
N TYR A 909 16.48 12.54 46.68
CA TYR A 909 15.96 12.92 45.35
C TYR A 909 15.99 11.81 44.29
N GLN A 910 15.86 10.56 44.71
CA GLN A 910 15.85 9.39 43.83
C GLN A 910 15.01 8.26 44.45
N PRO A 911 14.54 7.29 43.65
CA PRO A 911 13.85 6.11 44.19
C PRO A 911 14.84 5.23 44.97
N LEU A 912 14.31 4.20 45.63
CA LEU A 912 15.13 3.22 46.33
C LEU A 912 16.15 2.61 45.36
N PRO A 913 17.44 2.64 45.70
CA PRO A 913 18.47 2.06 44.85
C PRO A 913 18.44 0.54 45.01
N MET A 914 17.47 -0.12 44.36
CA MET A 914 17.18 -1.54 44.55
C MET A 914 18.41 -2.42 44.33
N ASP A 915 19.26 -2.09 43.37
CA ASP A 915 20.50 -2.82 43.11
C ASP A 915 21.57 -2.60 44.18
N LEU A 916 21.62 -1.43 44.80
CA LEU A 916 22.51 -1.16 45.94
C LEU A 916 22.02 -1.89 47.19
N LEU A 917 20.71 -1.89 47.43
CA LEU A 917 20.07 -2.60 48.54
C LEU A 917 20.24 -4.12 48.42
N ARG A 918 20.04 -4.70 47.22
CA ARG A 918 20.30 -6.12 46.94
C ARG A 918 21.77 -6.48 47.13
N ARG A 919 22.69 -5.63 46.64
CA ARG A 919 24.14 -5.83 46.85
C ARG A 919 24.50 -5.80 48.33
N ASN A 920 23.89 -4.92 49.12
CA ASN A 920 24.11 -4.83 50.56
C ASN A 920 23.49 -6.01 51.33
N ALA A 921 22.25 -6.38 51.03
CA ALA A 921 21.57 -7.55 51.61
C ALA A 921 22.36 -8.85 51.38
N ASN A 922 23.02 -8.97 50.22
CA ASN A 922 23.86 -10.11 49.90
C ASN A 922 25.28 -10.02 50.47
N ARG A 923 25.69 -8.91 51.10
CA ARG A 923 27.07 -8.67 51.55
C ARG A 923 27.56 -9.69 52.57
N LYS A 924 26.73 -10.05 53.56
CA LYS A 924 27.09 -11.05 54.57
C LYS A 924 27.24 -12.45 53.96
N ARG A 925 26.33 -12.81 53.05
CA ARG A 925 26.42 -14.04 52.24
C ARG A 925 27.64 -14.05 51.33
N LEU A 926 27.99 -12.91 50.74
CA LEU A 926 29.18 -12.73 49.91
C LEU A 926 30.46 -12.84 50.74
N GLN A 927 30.49 -12.31 51.96
CA GLN A 927 31.63 -12.46 52.89
C GLN A 927 31.77 -13.91 53.38
N GLU A 928 30.67 -14.57 53.71
CA GLU A 928 30.67 -16.01 54.08
C GLU A 928 31.10 -16.87 52.89
N ALA A 929 30.61 -16.58 51.67
CA ALA A 929 30.99 -17.28 50.45
C ALA A 929 32.43 -16.97 50.02
N GLU A 930 32.93 -15.76 50.25
CA GLU A 930 34.33 -15.38 50.01
C GLU A 930 35.25 -16.14 50.96
N GLU A 931 34.93 -16.18 52.26
CA GLU A 931 35.69 -16.91 53.27
C GLU A 931 35.65 -18.42 53.01
N GLU A 932 34.48 -18.97 52.66
CA GLU A 932 34.33 -20.37 52.25
C GLU A 932 35.15 -20.67 50.98
N ALA A 933 35.04 -19.83 49.95
CA ALA A 933 35.80 -19.98 48.70
C ALA A 933 37.31 -19.87 48.95
N ARG A 934 37.75 -18.97 49.85
CA ARG A 934 39.15 -18.84 50.26
C ARG A 934 39.63 -20.10 50.98
N GLN A 935 38.82 -20.67 51.86
CA GLN A 935 39.13 -21.93 52.55
C GLN A 935 39.16 -23.13 51.58
N GLU A 936 38.21 -23.22 50.65
CA GLU A 936 38.21 -24.26 49.61
C GLU A 936 39.41 -24.14 48.68
N PHE A 937 39.76 -22.92 48.29
CA PHE A 937 40.95 -22.64 47.50
C PHE A 937 42.23 -23.02 48.27
N SER A 938 42.36 -22.64 49.54
CA SER A 938 43.49 -23.05 50.39
C SER A 938 43.63 -24.58 50.50
N LYS A 939 42.52 -25.29 50.67
CA LYS A 939 42.49 -26.77 50.66
C LYS A 939 42.90 -27.34 49.30
N ALA A 940 42.39 -26.78 48.20
CA ALA A 940 42.71 -27.23 46.84
C ALA A 940 44.18 -26.98 46.49
N LEU A 941 44.74 -25.83 46.87
CA LEU A 941 46.15 -25.49 46.70
C LEU A 941 47.05 -26.44 47.50
N THR A 942 46.73 -26.68 48.78
CA THR A 942 47.45 -27.65 49.62
C THR A 942 47.41 -29.06 49.00
N SER A 943 46.28 -29.46 48.42
CA SER A 943 46.14 -30.74 47.72
C SER A 943 46.98 -30.78 46.43
N ALA A 944 47.01 -29.68 45.67
CA ALA A 944 47.77 -29.56 44.43
C ALA A 944 49.27 -29.60 44.68
N GLU A 945 49.75 -29.08 45.80
CA GLU A 945 51.17 -29.10 46.15
C GLU A 945 51.66 -30.45 46.69
N ASN A 946 50.76 -31.23 47.28
CA ASN A 946 51.07 -32.50 47.93
C ASN A 946 50.73 -33.68 47.00
N ILE A 947 51.41 -33.74 45.87
CA ILE A 947 51.42 -34.91 44.98
C ILE A 947 52.67 -35.74 45.25
N GLY A 948 52.48 -37.03 45.52
CA GLY A 948 53.58 -37.97 45.73
C GLY A 948 54.08 -38.52 44.41
N PHE A 949 55.33 -38.24 44.06
CA PHE A 949 56.01 -38.81 42.89
C PHE A 949 57.00 -39.88 43.32
N THR A 950 56.93 -41.04 42.67
CA THR A 950 57.89 -42.14 42.85
C THR A 950 59.09 -42.05 41.91
N PHE A 951 59.08 -41.09 40.96
CA PHE A 951 60.14 -40.87 39.96
C PHE A 951 60.72 -39.44 40.05
N PRO A 952 62.00 -39.22 39.66
CA PRO A 952 62.69 -37.94 39.84
C PRO A 952 62.08 -36.77 39.09
N LEU A 953 61.73 -36.95 37.80
CA LEU A 953 61.18 -35.89 36.96
C LEU A 953 59.97 -35.22 37.62
N GLY A 954 59.01 -36.00 38.10
CA GLY A 954 57.81 -35.47 38.76
C GLY A 954 58.10 -34.69 40.04
N LYS A 955 59.09 -35.10 40.83
CA LYS A 955 59.53 -34.33 42.02
C LYS A 955 60.12 -32.98 41.60
N HIS A 956 61.02 -32.97 40.62
CA HIS A 956 61.67 -31.75 40.15
C HIS A 956 60.69 -30.79 39.46
N THR A 957 59.73 -31.29 38.67
CA THR A 957 58.65 -30.48 38.10
C THR A 957 57.84 -29.79 39.20
N TRP A 958 57.48 -30.53 40.26
CA TRP A 958 56.68 -29.96 41.35
C TRP A 958 57.47 -28.95 42.20
N ASP A 959 58.75 -29.21 42.44
CA ASP A 959 59.64 -28.24 43.08
C ASP A 959 59.75 -26.95 42.24
N ARG A 960 59.81 -27.08 40.90
CA ARG A 960 59.83 -25.94 39.98
C ARG A 960 58.54 -25.12 40.01
N LEU A 961 57.38 -25.77 40.02
CA LEU A 961 56.07 -25.12 40.10
C LEU A 961 55.86 -24.40 41.44
N LYS A 962 56.48 -24.88 42.53
CA LYS A 962 56.41 -24.29 43.88
C LYS A 962 57.31 -23.07 44.10
N ARG A 963 58.27 -22.81 43.21
CA ARG A 963 59.10 -21.60 43.30
C ARG A 963 58.23 -20.35 43.16
N SER A 964 58.67 -19.23 43.74
CA SER A 964 57.92 -17.97 43.75
C SER A 964 57.52 -17.45 42.36
N ASP A 965 58.27 -17.80 41.32
CA ASP A 965 57.98 -17.44 39.93
C ASP A 965 57.11 -18.47 39.19
N GLY A 966 56.93 -19.67 39.76
CA GLY A 966 56.12 -20.76 39.22
C GLY A 966 54.65 -20.71 39.61
N LEU A 967 53.82 -21.52 38.94
CA LEU A 967 52.36 -21.53 39.08
C LEU A 967 51.87 -21.65 40.53
N LEU A 968 52.32 -22.68 41.25
CA LEU A 968 51.89 -22.94 42.63
C LEU A 968 52.44 -21.88 43.59
N GLY A 969 53.65 -21.39 43.35
CA GLY A 969 54.26 -20.34 44.18
C GLY A 969 53.55 -18.99 44.06
N ARG A 970 53.24 -18.53 42.84
CA ARG A 970 52.50 -17.27 42.63
C ARG A 970 51.09 -17.32 43.21
N VAL A 971 50.40 -18.43 43.02
CA VAL A 971 49.05 -18.64 43.53
C VAL A 971 49.04 -18.71 45.07
N ARG A 972 50.06 -19.33 45.68
CA ARG A 972 50.26 -19.32 47.14
C ARG A 972 50.52 -17.93 47.68
N GLN A 973 51.41 -17.19 47.02
CA GLN A 973 51.75 -15.83 47.44
C GLN A 973 50.50 -14.93 47.45
N ALA A 974 49.68 -14.98 46.40
CA ALA A 974 48.44 -14.20 46.36
C ALA A 974 47.42 -14.59 47.45
N LEU A 975 47.38 -15.86 47.87
CA LEU A 975 46.53 -16.32 48.97
C LEU A 975 47.02 -15.81 50.35
N GLU A 976 48.35 -15.81 50.55
CA GLU A 976 49.00 -15.35 51.79
C GLU A 976 48.93 -13.82 51.93
N ASP A 977 49.16 -13.09 50.84
CA ASP A 977 49.04 -11.63 50.77
C ASP A 977 47.58 -11.16 50.87
N GLY A 978 46.61 -12.07 50.68
CA GLY A 978 45.19 -11.75 50.70
C GLY A 978 44.78 -10.83 49.55
N ASP A 979 45.42 -10.99 48.38
CA ASP A 979 45.23 -10.13 47.22
C ASP A 979 44.52 -10.88 46.06
N PRO A 980 43.18 -10.95 46.08
CA PRO A 980 42.40 -11.59 45.03
C PRO A 980 42.44 -10.82 43.71
N ALA A 981 42.75 -9.52 43.72
CA ALA A 981 42.85 -8.72 42.50
C ALA A 981 44.12 -9.08 41.70
N ALA A 982 45.26 -9.21 42.40
CA ALA A 982 46.49 -9.70 41.80
C ALA A 982 46.33 -11.15 41.27
N LEU A 983 45.62 -12.00 42.01
CA LEU A 983 45.32 -13.36 41.56
C LEU A 983 44.44 -13.38 40.31
N ALA A 984 43.38 -12.55 40.25
CA ALA A 984 42.50 -12.47 39.09
C ALA A 984 43.25 -12.01 37.82
N ALA A 985 44.11 -10.99 37.96
CA ALA A 985 44.95 -10.51 36.86
C ALA A 985 45.92 -11.59 36.37
N TYR A 986 46.49 -12.39 37.29
CA TYR A 986 47.37 -13.50 36.92
C TYR A 986 46.62 -14.63 36.20
N LEU A 987 45.41 -14.98 36.66
CA LEU A 987 44.60 -16.05 36.06
C LEU A 987 44.05 -15.70 34.67
N ALA A 988 43.77 -14.41 34.40
CA ALA A 988 43.30 -13.96 33.09
C ALA A 988 44.38 -14.01 32.00
N GLY A 989 45.67 -13.95 32.40
CA GLY A 989 46.80 -13.85 31.48
C GLY A 989 46.87 -12.48 30.76
N PRO A 990 47.98 -12.16 30.07
CA PRO A 990 48.17 -10.87 29.41
C PRO A 990 47.19 -10.61 28.25
N ASP A 991 46.66 -11.67 27.63
CA ASP A 991 45.77 -11.59 26.45
C ASP A 991 44.30 -11.91 26.77
N GLY A 992 43.96 -12.13 28.05
CA GLY A 992 42.60 -12.46 28.49
C GLY A 992 42.11 -13.86 28.14
N GLN A 993 42.96 -14.73 27.56
CA GLN A 993 42.60 -16.11 27.18
C GLN A 993 42.60 -17.11 28.35
N GLY A 994 43.00 -16.68 29.55
CA GLY A 994 43.12 -17.55 30.71
C GLY A 994 44.47 -18.27 30.78
N LEU A 995 44.78 -18.81 31.95
CA LEU A 995 46.04 -19.48 32.24
C LEU A 995 46.05 -20.93 31.69
N ASP A 996 46.99 -21.25 30.81
CA ASP A 996 47.22 -22.62 30.35
C ASP A 996 47.94 -23.46 31.42
N VAL A 997 47.15 -24.21 32.18
CA VAL A 997 47.61 -25.05 33.29
C VAL A 997 48.43 -26.24 32.80
N GLU A 998 48.07 -26.81 31.66
CA GLU A 998 48.78 -27.97 31.10
C GLU A 998 50.12 -27.53 30.50
N GLY A 999 50.13 -26.43 29.75
CA GLY A 999 51.35 -25.78 29.26
C GLY A 999 52.31 -25.41 30.39
N ALA A 1000 51.81 -24.77 31.46
CA ALA A 1000 52.65 -24.41 32.60
C ALA A 1000 53.30 -25.61 33.32
N MET A 1001 52.62 -26.77 33.36
CA MET A 1001 53.16 -28.01 33.91
C MET A 1001 54.17 -28.66 32.97
N ASP A 1002 53.93 -28.61 31.66
CA ASP A 1002 54.84 -29.14 30.64
C ASP A 1002 56.11 -28.30 30.54
N ASP A 1003 56.01 -26.98 30.56
CA ASP A 1003 57.15 -26.06 30.61
C ASP A 1003 58.03 -26.33 31.83
N ALA A 1004 57.39 -26.47 33.01
CA ALA A 1004 58.11 -26.82 34.24
C ALA A 1004 58.77 -28.20 34.18
N SER A 1005 58.20 -29.15 33.43
CA SER A 1005 58.80 -30.49 33.22
C SER A 1005 59.95 -30.44 32.23
N TYR A 1006 59.82 -29.64 31.18
CA TYR A 1006 60.83 -29.47 30.15
C TYR A 1006 62.10 -28.80 30.71
N GLU A 1007 61.95 -27.81 31.60
CA GLU A 1007 63.07 -27.13 32.26
C GLU A 1007 63.90 -28.07 33.16
N VAL A 1008 63.29 -29.12 33.70
CA VAL A 1008 63.92 -30.05 34.66
C VAL A 1008 64.09 -31.47 34.10
N ARG A 1009 64.00 -31.62 32.77
CA ARG A 1009 64.07 -32.91 32.07
C ARG A 1009 65.38 -33.66 32.28
N ASP A 1010 65.31 -34.98 32.19
CA ASP A 1010 66.47 -35.86 32.07
C ASP A 1010 66.61 -36.40 30.63
N GLU A 1011 67.67 -37.15 30.34
CA GLU A 1011 67.93 -37.68 28.99
C GLU A 1011 66.83 -38.61 28.44
N HIS A 1012 65.94 -39.12 29.29
CA HIS A 1012 64.96 -40.15 28.94
C HIS A 1012 63.50 -39.69 29.09
N ASN A 1013 63.25 -38.58 29.78
CA ASN A 1013 61.89 -38.10 30.08
C ASN A 1013 61.82 -36.58 30.00
N GLU A 1014 61.00 -36.07 29.07
CA GLU A 1014 60.79 -34.63 28.86
C GLU A 1014 59.48 -34.11 29.46
N ARG A 1015 58.57 -35.01 29.89
CA ARG A 1015 57.26 -34.68 30.46
C ARG A 1015 56.76 -35.74 31.43
N ILE A 1016 55.85 -35.37 32.33
CA ILE A 1016 55.15 -36.32 33.20
C ILE A 1016 54.29 -37.28 32.36
N ASP A 1017 54.43 -38.58 32.63
CA ASP A 1017 53.81 -39.68 31.88
C ASP A 1017 52.26 -39.71 31.92
N GLU A 1018 51.66 -40.46 31.01
CA GLU A 1018 50.19 -40.60 30.88
C GLU A 1018 49.52 -41.19 32.11
N ARG A 1019 50.24 -41.91 32.98
CA ARG A 1019 49.65 -42.59 34.15
C ARG A 1019 49.41 -41.60 35.30
N MET A 1020 50.34 -40.68 35.54
CA MET A 1020 50.23 -39.69 36.62
C MET A 1020 49.74 -38.31 36.15
N ARG A 1021 49.85 -38.00 34.86
CA ARG A 1021 49.40 -36.72 34.27
C ARG A 1021 47.94 -36.38 34.55
N PRO A 1022 46.94 -37.28 34.41
CA PRO A 1022 45.54 -36.96 34.71
C PRO A 1022 45.33 -36.55 36.16
N THR A 1023 46.08 -37.15 37.10
CA THR A 1023 46.00 -36.81 38.53
C THR A 1023 46.58 -35.43 38.81
N CYS A 1024 47.69 -35.08 38.14
CA CYS A 1024 48.35 -33.77 38.26
C CYS A 1024 47.45 -32.65 37.72
N LEU A 1025 46.98 -32.80 36.47
CA LEU A 1025 46.09 -31.84 35.83
C LEU A 1025 44.77 -31.68 36.59
N LYS A 1026 44.17 -32.78 37.08
CA LYS A 1026 42.94 -32.70 37.88
C LYS A 1026 43.12 -31.84 39.14
N ARG A 1027 44.26 -31.94 39.83
CA ARG A 1027 44.50 -31.17 41.05
C ARG A 1027 44.85 -29.71 40.75
N LEU A 1028 45.62 -29.45 39.70
CA LEU A 1028 45.93 -28.08 39.26
C LEU A 1028 44.68 -27.36 38.75
N ASN A 1029 43.88 -27.99 37.89
CA ASN A 1029 42.63 -27.41 37.39
C ASN A 1029 41.62 -27.15 38.52
N ARG A 1030 41.49 -28.08 39.49
CA ARG A 1030 40.65 -27.84 40.67
C ARG A 1030 41.15 -26.67 41.52
N MET A 1031 42.45 -26.48 41.64
CA MET A 1031 43.03 -25.35 42.36
C MET A 1031 42.73 -24.03 41.63
N ILE A 1032 42.86 -23.99 40.30
CA ILE A 1032 42.52 -22.80 39.49
C ILE A 1032 41.02 -22.49 39.50
N GLU A 1033 40.16 -23.51 39.43
CA GLU A 1033 38.71 -23.36 39.56
C GLU A 1033 38.34 -22.70 40.89
N LYS A 1034 38.95 -23.15 42.00
CA LYS A 1034 38.70 -22.60 43.34
C LYS A 1034 39.33 -21.23 43.55
N ALA A 1035 40.51 -20.96 42.97
CA ALA A 1035 41.09 -19.63 42.90
C ALA A 1035 40.17 -18.65 42.12
N GLY A 1036 39.62 -19.08 40.99
CA GLY A 1036 38.64 -18.34 40.21
C GLY A 1036 37.31 -18.12 40.94
N ALA A 1037 36.92 -19.01 41.85
CA ALA A 1037 35.76 -18.79 42.71
C ALA A 1037 36.03 -17.69 43.75
N TRP A 1038 37.16 -17.76 44.46
CA TRP A 1038 37.52 -16.75 45.47
C TRP A 1038 37.64 -15.33 44.86
N THR A 1039 38.30 -15.20 43.72
CA THR A 1039 38.43 -13.90 43.02
C THR A 1039 37.11 -13.30 42.55
N ARG A 1040 36.14 -14.13 42.12
CA ARG A 1040 34.79 -13.68 41.77
C ARG A 1040 34.00 -13.16 42.96
N PHE A 1041 34.15 -13.79 44.13
CA PHE A 1041 33.45 -13.36 45.35
C PHE A 1041 34.09 -12.13 46.00
N ALA A 1042 35.41 -11.98 45.92
CA ALA A 1042 36.14 -10.86 46.51
C ALA A 1042 36.00 -9.52 45.75
N GLY A 1043 35.45 -9.51 44.53
CA GLY A 1043 35.25 -8.30 43.72
C GLY A 1043 34.13 -7.36 44.17
N GLY A 1044 33.55 -7.58 45.36
CA GLY A 1044 32.48 -6.75 45.92
C GLY A 1044 32.99 -5.36 46.31
N SER A 1045 32.79 -4.38 45.43
CA SER A 1045 33.12 -2.96 45.67
C SER A 1045 32.57 -2.47 47.02
N THR A 1046 33.42 -1.87 47.86
CA THR A 1046 32.96 -1.13 49.04
C THR A 1046 32.08 0.05 48.59
N PRO A 1047 30.92 0.29 49.23
CA PRO A 1047 30.04 1.40 48.86
C PRO A 1047 30.80 2.72 48.95
N SER A 1048 30.66 3.55 47.92
CA SER A 1048 31.27 4.88 47.90
C SER A 1048 30.72 5.74 49.04
N PRO A 1049 31.39 6.85 49.41
CA PRO A 1049 30.85 7.80 50.38
C PRO A 1049 29.45 8.35 49.99
N ALA A 1050 29.13 8.36 48.70
CA ALA A 1050 27.79 8.71 48.21
C ALA A 1050 26.77 7.59 48.49
N ASP A 1051 27.13 6.33 48.22
CA ASP A 1051 26.29 5.16 48.51
C ASP A 1051 25.97 5.04 50.01
N ALA A 1052 26.94 5.35 50.87
CA ALA A 1052 26.76 5.32 52.33
C ALA A 1052 25.69 6.34 52.82
N ARG A 1053 25.64 7.53 52.21
CA ARG A 1053 24.59 8.53 52.52
C ARG A 1053 23.21 8.05 52.09
N VAL A 1054 23.11 7.48 50.88
CA VAL A 1054 21.86 6.92 50.35
C VAL A 1054 21.36 5.77 51.22
N LEU A 1055 22.25 4.85 51.60
CA LEU A 1055 21.93 3.73 52.49
C LEU A 1055 21.47 4.19 53.88
N THR A 1056 22.04 5.28 54.40
CA THR A 1056 21.59 5.87 55.68
C THR A 1056 20.13 6.30 55.62
N ALA A 1057 19.75 7.03 54.56
CA ALA A 1057 18.36 7.40 54.34
C ALA A 1057 17.45 6.18 54.11
N CYS A 1058 17.96 5.11 53.47
CA CYS A 1058 17.23 3.85 53.32
C CYS A 1058 16.96 3.18 54.68
N TRP A 1059 17.92 3.16 55.61
CA TRP A 1059 17.70 2.60 56.95
C TRP A 1059 16.70 3.40 57.78
N ASP A 1060 16.75 4.73 57.70
CA ASP A 1060 15.77 5.59 58.36
C ASP A 1060 14.35 5.34 57.82
N LEU A 1061 14.22 5.15 56.50
CA LEU A 1061 12.97 4.73 55.87
C LEU A 1061 12.56 3.32 56.35
N GLN A 1062 13.45 2.34 56.29
CA GLN A 1062 13.22 0.95 56.71
C GLN A 1062 12.73 0.88 58.17
N ALA A 1063 13.32 1.66 59.08
CA ALA A 1063 12.90 1.72 60.47
C ALA A 1063 11.49 2.32 60.62
N ALA A 1064 11.17 3.36 59.86
CA ALA A 1064 9.87 4.03 59.92
C ALA A 1064 8.74 3.20 59.30
N ILE A 1065 9.02 2.42 58.25
CA ILE A 1065 8.03 1.55 57.59
C ILE A 1065 8.15 0.07 58.00
N GLY A 1066 8.98 -0.25 59.00
CA GLY A 1066 9.22 -1.64 59.42
C GLY A 1066 7.96 -2.37 59.92
N GLY A 1067 6.98 -1.62 60.44
CA GLY A 1067 5.66 -2.13 60.82
C GLY A 1067 4.85 -2.70 59.65
N LEU A 1068 5.22 -2.41 58.40
CA LEU A 1068 4.57 -2.91 57.19
C LEU A 1068 4.52 -4.46 57.14
N LYS A 1069 5.49 -5.16 57.74
CA LYS A 1069 5.51 -6.63 57.79
C LYS A 1069 4.48 -7.24 58.76
N GLU A 1070 4.07 -6.49 59.78
CA GLU A 1070 3.32 -7.02 60.93
C GLU A 1070 2.06 -6.19 61.29
N SER A 1071 1.65 -5.23 60.44
CA SER A 1071 0.51 -4.34 60.71
C SER A 1071 -0.77 -5.13 60.98
N LYS A 1072 -1.26 -5.04 62.22
CA LYS A 1072 -2.50 -5.70 62.68
C LYS A 1072 -3.77 -5.00 62.18
N THR A 1073 -3.62 -3.75 61.77
CA THR A 1073 -4.66 -2.82 61.31
C THR A 1073 -5.10 -3.17 59.89
N LEU A 1074 -4.14 -3.49 59.01
CA LEU A 1074 -4.38 -3.88 57.61
C LEU A 1074 -4.79 -5.35 57.43
N THR A 1075 -4.31 -6.26 58.31
CA THR A 1075 -4.61 -7.72 58.27
C THR A 1075 -6.08 -8.11 58.53
N LYS A 1076 -7.00 -7.16 58.74
CA LYS A 1076 -8.43 -7.42 58.93
C LYS A 1076 -9.29 -7.06 57.71
N SER A 1077 -8.67 -6.59 56.63
CA SER A 1077 -9.35 -6.16 55.41
C SER A 1077 -9.10 -7.12 54.25
N GLY A 1078 -10.17 -7.52 53.54
CA GLY A 1078 -10.09 -8.41 52.39
C GLY A 1078 -9.29 -7.88 51.18
N VAL A 1079 -9.18 -6.54 51.01
CA VAL A 1079 -8.43 -5.92 49.90
C VAL A 1079 -7.09 -5.32 50.35
N ALA A 1080 -7.02 -4.77 51.58
CA ALA A 1080 -5.79 -4.12 52.05
C ALA A 1080 -4.69 -5.13 52.43
N GLU A 1081 -5.04 -6.33 52.91
CA GLU A 1081 -4.07 -7.36 53.27
C GLU A 1081 -3.28 -7.91 52.05
N PRO A 1082 -3.92 -8.26 50.91
CA PRO A 1082 -3.18 -8.57 49.68
C PRO A 1082 -2.26 -7.43 49.27
N VAL A 1083 -2.74 -6.18 49.22
CA VAL A 1083 -1.89 -5.06 48.79
C VAL A 1083 -0.71 -4.82 49.75
N GLN A 1084 -0.89 -5.05 51.04
CA GLN A 1084 0.20 -5.00 52.02
C GLN A 1084 1.27 -6.05 51.72
N LYS A 1085 0.86 -7.30 51.47
CA LYS A 1085 1.79 -8.39 51.09
C LYS A 1085 2.51 -8.08 49.78
N PHE A 1086 1.81 -7.46 48.83
CA PHE A 1086 2.38 -6.98 47.57
C PHE A 1086 3.46 -5.91 47.82
N ALA A 1087 3.15 -4.88 48.63
CA ALA A 1087 4.09 -3.83 48.97
C ALA A 1087 5.34 -4.39 49.70
N VAL A 1088 5.16 -5.34 50.62
CA VAL A 1088 6.28 -6.02 51.29
C VAL A 1088 7.14 -6.78 50.29
N LEU A 1089 6.54 -7.53 49.36
CA LEU A 1089 7.25 -8.28 48.33
C LEU A 1089 8.07 -7.36 47.41
N ARG A 1090 7.48 -6.24 46.96
CA ARG A 1090 8.14 -5.28 46.06
C ARG A 1090 9.29 -4.54 46.75
N LEU A 1091 9.12 -4.20 48.03
CA LEU A 1091 10.12 -3.49 48.83
C LEU A 1091 11.05 -4.45 49.60
N GLN A 1092 10.98 -5.75 49.35
CA GLN A 1092 11.75 -6.77 50.07
C GLN A 1092 13.26 -6.46 50.17
N PRO A 1093 13.96 -5.99 49.12
CA PRO A 1093 15.37 -5.62 49.21
C PRO A 1093 15.68 -4.54 50.25
N LEU A 1094 14.77 -3.60 50.50
CA LEU A 1094 14.92 -2.61 51.57
C LEU A 1094 14.89 -3.27 52.94
N PHE A 1095 14.04 -4.27 53.12
CA PHE A 1095 13.87 -4.96 54.39
C PHE A 1095 14.96 -6.00 54.67
N ASP A 1096 15.55 -6.58 53.63
CA ASP A 1096 16.63 -7.56 53.73
C ASP A 1096 18.01 -6.90 53.85
N ALA A 1097 18.12 -5.61 53.52
CA ALA A 1097 19.36 -4.86 53.70
C ALA A 1097 19.68 -4.72 55.20
N GLU A 1098 20.81 -5.30 55.62
CA GLU A 1098 21.30 -5.18 56.99
C GLU A 1098 21.98 -3.81 57.21
N LYS A 1099 21.74 -3.20 58.36
CA LYS A 1099 22.53 -2.05 58.82
C LYS A 1099 23.92 -2.58 59.24
N PRO A 1100 25.03 -2.00 58.75
CA PRO A 1100 26.38 -2.43 59.09
C PRO A 1100 26.65 -2.40 60.60
#